data_AF-A0A9P1CZJ9-F1
#
_entry.id   AF-A0A9P1CZJ9-F1
#
_cell.length_a   1.000
_cell.length_b   1.000
_cell.length_c   1.000
_cell.angle_alpha   90.00
_cell.angle_beta   90.00
_cell.angle_gamma   90.00
#
_symmetry.space_group_name_H-M   'P 1'
#
loop_
_entity.id
_entity.type
_entity.pdbx_description
1 polymer ?
#
loop_
_entity_poly.entity_id
_entity_poly.type
_entity_poly.pdbx_seq_one_letter_code
_entity_poly.pdbx_strand_id
1 'polypeptide(L)'
;MSMMAGASGSVPQPGMGWRLQSESLLGWILSPTCIDTALYKEQSARSVHFSRGLASRSRSSVESVQRLLRDTVQEVLRQGSSVVAPLLRAGEASRNAVVAWFAALITGSQARTKSANMMDQGQGPQGFIHMLENAPVPLDMQMQMQIMKAQSSGFATSGLCVNSFWAILELVKPIKLAQVSTLEPFYLLREGDHDKEVIGGFIDEPRFGETSEVEATKAYAKSKGLLTDPSKFPTQIFWLAIRAFHVFCVPVMKENLCMVAAAGYFHTKNMAIMETAMGEHLVYEAILGSSAFLGDLGTFLNLVMAFCLGAAFPDRVADFAAGKVQGSVLTEEVSPQWSVLPSCILEDVIEVLEIVTSIQPQGKGPSELFLHLDAQLLLLMVTFMLGNGNHVKNPNLRGKAATLLKNLTSNSNYRHLVENSPVLANDIIPGCIRVFTAVEKTKQSFYDIRMQLKYQLRIPIMELFERMLPLEAHKKALKSFATENPDEFLKFLNNLMNDATMQLEEGMDTLIEIRRLMKEGKQAELQRPAASSVAEDEQTGEGADLYARSRADPKAHCKQYMQMGHRTISTLWSISREAPTVIISKLNVLQQMLHNCLNSCLDRLVGPRCLELKAPQKGQVSDFEEYSFKPKELLQMIAEMYVFVGRADKEKVSCAHEIAIACDCMMQDTLRPS
;
A
#
# COMPACT_ATOMS: atom_id res chain seq x y z
N MET A 1 -36.95 -17.09 14.90
CA MET A 1 -36.28 -18.27 14.28
C MET A 1 -36.98 -18.79 13.02
N SER A 2 -38.22 -18.40 12.69
CA SER A 2 -38.95 -18.93 11.51
C SER A 2 -38.63 -18.27 10.15
N MET A 3 -37.84 -17.20 10.07
CA MET A 3 -37.56 -16.51 8.79
C MET A 3 -36.32 -17.02 8.04
N MET A 4 -35.55 -17.97 8.58
CA MET A 4 -34.28 -18.40 7.97
C MET A 4 -34.40 -19.59 7.00
N ALA A 5 -35.60 -20.16 6.80
CA ALA A 5 -35.77 -21.37 5.99
C ALA A 5 -35.73 -21.16 4.46
N GLY A 6 -35.37 -19.97 3.97
CA GLY A 6 -35.43 -19.63 2.53
C GLY A 6 -34.20 -18.94 1.94
N ALA A 7 -33.10 -18.79 2.69
CA ALA A 7 -31.92 -18.06 2.23
C ALA A 7 -30.84 -18.97 1.62
N SER A 8 -31.24 -19.92 0.75
CA SER A 8 -30.29 -20.67 -0.07
C SER A 8 -29.93 -19.83 -1.30
N GLY A 9 -28.89 -19.01 -1.21
CA GLY A 9 -28.40 -18.26 -2.38
C GLY A 9 -27.09 -17.54 -2.12
N SER A 10 -26.09 -17.85 -2.93
CA SER A 10 -24.81 -17.12 -3.05
C SER A 10 -24.98 -15.68 -3.58
N VAL A 11 -26.20 -15.28 -3.95
CA VAL A 11 -26.51 -13.97 -4.53
C VAL A 11 -26.98 -13.01 -3.44
N PRO A 12 -26.37 -11.82 -3.30
CA PRO A 12 -26.83 -10.80 -2.36
C PRO A 12 -28.29 -10.45 -2.64
N GLN A 13 -29.19 -10.74 -1.70
CA GLN A 13 -30.55 -10.23 -1.79
C GLN A 13 -30.52 -8.73 -1.49
N PRO A 14 -31.13 -7.87 -2.33
CA PRO A 14 -31.30 -6.46 -2.02
C PRO A 14 -31.92 -6.29 -0.62
N GLY A 15 -31.41 -5.32 0.14
CA GLY A 15 -31.90 -5.03 1.49
C GLY A 15 -31.42 -6.00 2.59
N MET A 16 -30.65 -7.05 2.29
CA MET A 16 -30.37 -8.11 3.27
C MET A 16 -29.53 -7.64 4.47
N GLY A 17 -28.45 -6.88 4.24
CA GLY A 17 -27.58 -6.40 5.32
C GLY A 17 -28.33 -5.47 6.28
N TRP A 18 -29.08 -4.51 5.73
CA TRP A 18 -29.92 -3.61 6.52
C TRP A 18 -31.04 -4.35 7.27
N ARG A 19 -31.75 -5.29 6.62
CA ARG A 19 -32.79 -6.09 7.30
C ARG A 19 -32.22 -6.91 8.46
N LEU A 20 -31.07 -7.53 8.28
CA LEU A 20 -30.41 -8.26 9.37
C LEU A 20 -30.03 -7.33 10.52
N GLN A 21 -29.59 -6.11 10.23
CA GLN A 21 -29.36 -5.07 11.24
C GLN A 21 -30.63 -4.71 12.02
N SER A 22 -31.73 -4.44 11.32
CA SER A 22 -32.93 -3.83 11.89
C SER A 22 -33.99 -4.82 12.37
N GLU A 23 -33.95 -6.09 11.95
CA GLU A 23 -35.03 -7.06 12.19
C GLU A 23 -34.54 -8.37 12.85
N SER A 24 -33.25 -8.48 13.18
CA SER A 24 -32.70 -9.68 13.82
C SER A 24 -32.17 -9.41 15.22
N LEU A 25 -32.21 -10.44 16.07
CA LEU A 25 -31.72 -10.38 17.45
C LEU A 25 -30.24 -9.97 17.50
N LEU A 26 -29.39 -10.62 16.71
CA LEU A 26 -27.95 -10.30 16.66
C LEU A 26 -27.71 -8.90 16.07
N GLY A 27 -28.53 -8.48 15.11
CA GLY A 27 -28.53 -7.10 14.60
C GLY A 27 -28.76 -6.08 15.70
N TRP A 28 -29.81 -6.24 16.51
CA TRP A 28 -30.12 -5.32 17.60
C TRP A 28 -29.06 -5.28 18.69
N ILE A 29 -28.45 -6.43 19.00
CA ILE A 29 -27.42 -6.54 20.03
C ILE A 29 -26.10 -5.91 19.57
N LEU A 30 -25.73 -6.06 18.30
CA LEU A 30 -24.45 -5.57 17.76
C LEU A 30 -24.53 -4.18 17.11
N SER A 31 -25.72 -3.63 16.88
CA SER A 31 -25.90 -2.30 16.27
C SER A 31 -25.44 -1.11 17.12
N PRO A 32 -25.55 -1.09 18.46
CA PRO A 32 -25.19 0.09 19.25
C PRO A 32 -23.72 0.49 19.04
N THR A 33 -23.49 1.73 18.61
CA THR A 33 -22.15 2.20 18.20
C THR A 33 -22.03 3.72 18.31
N CYS A 34 -20.79 4.21 18.31
CA CYS A 34 -20.50 5.65 18.32
C CYS A 34 -20.27 6.26 16.93
N ILE A 35 -20.14 5.44 15.86
CA ILE A 35 -19.72 5.90 14.52
C ILE A 35 -20.87 6.05 13.50
N ASP A 36 -22.09 5.63 13.84
CA ASP A 36 -23.27 5.78 12.95
C ASP A 36 -23.93 7.15 13.13
N THR A 37 -23.14 8.23 13.03
CA THR A 37 -23.59 9.60 13.32
C THR A 37 -24.86 9.97 12.57
N ALA A 38 -24.90 9.72 11.26
CA ALA A 38 -26.04 10.09 10.43
C ALA A 38 -27.34 9.35 10.78
N LEU A 39 -27.25 8.19 11.44
CA LEU A 39 -28.42 7.43 11.90
C LEU A 39 -29.05 8.09 13.13
N TYR A 40 -28.22 8.58 14.06
CA TYR A 40 -28.65 9.15 15.34
C TYR A 40 -28.78 10.69 15.34
N LYS A 41 -28.31 11.36 14.27
CA LYS A 41 -28.41 12.82 14.09
C LYS A 41 -27.90 13.60 15.32
N GLU A 42 -28.77 14.38 15.97
CA GLU A 42 -28.45 15.19 17.15
C GLU A 42 -28.10 14.36 18.38
N GLN A 43 -28.54 13.10 18.43
CA GLN A 43 -28.25 12.16 19.52
C GLN A 43 -26.96 11.36 19.30
N SER A 44 -26.28 11.56 18.17
CA SER A 44 -25.03 10.85 17.88
C SER A 44 -23.90 11.25 18.83
N ALA A 45 -22.94 10.33 19.03
CA ALA A 45 -21.76 10.60 19.86
C ALA A 45 -20.98 11.83 19.37
N ARG A 46 -20.83 12.02 18.05
CA ARG A 46 -20.22 13.25 17.50
C ARG A 46 -21.04 14.48 17.84
N SER A 47 -22.35 14.48 17.64
CA SER A 47 -23.20 15.64 17.94
C SER A 47 -23.17 16.02 19.43
N VAL A 48 -23.18 15.02 20.30
CA VAL A 48 -23.17 15.23 21.76
C VAL A 48 -21.79 15.69 22.25
N HIS A 49 -20.72 15.08 21.76
CA HIS A 49 -19.39 15.30 22.34
C HIS A 49 -18.45 16.16 21.51
N PHE A 50 -18.63 16.28 20.20
CA PHE A 50 -17.67 16.90 19.27
C PHE A 50 -18.30 17.92 18.29
N SER A 51 -19.53 18.38 18.53
CA SER A 51 -20.26 19.25 17.58
C SER A 51 -19.78 20.70 17.49
N ARG A 52 -19.11 21.23 18.52
CA ARG A 52 -18.70 22.65 18.56
C ARG A 52 -17.40 22.88 19.32
N GLY A 53 -16.61 23.82 18.80
CA GLY A 53 -15.41 24.33 19.45
C GLY A 53 -14.34 23.25 19.61
N LEU A 54 -14.25 22.33 18.66
CA LEU A 54 -13.26 21.26 18.70
C LEU A 54 -11.85 21.83 18.58
N ALA A 55 -11.69 22.87 17.75
CA ALA A 55 -10.43 23.57 17.58
C ALA A 55 -9.89 24.23 18.86
N SER A 56 -10.76 24.56 19.82
CA SER A 56 -10.37 25.19 21.10
C SER A 56 -10.30 24.22 22.27
N ARG A 57 -10.62 22.93 22.06
CA ARG A 57 -10.57 21.91 23.12
C ARG A 57 -9.14 21.47 23.40
N SER A 58 -8.84 21.25 24.68
CA SER A 58 -7.59 20.61 25.06
C SER A 58 -7.57 19.16 24.61
N ARG A 59 -6.38 18.67 24.26
CA ARG A 59 -6.17 17.27 23.92
C ARG A 59 -6.61 16.31 25.03
N SER A 60 -6.36 16.66 26.29
CA SER A 60 -6.79 15.86 27.45
C SER A 60 -8.32 15.75 27.57
N SER A 61 -9.06 16.79 27.19
CA SER A 61 -10.52 16.77 27.16
C SER A 61 -11.03 15.81 26.08
N VAL A 62 -10.47 15.90 24.86
CA VAL A 62 -10.78 14.99 23.76
C VAL A 62 -10.46 13.54 24.12
N GLU A 63 -9.27 13.27 24.66
CA GLU A 63 -8.84 11.94 25.09
C GLU A 63 -9.72 11.37 26.22
N SER A 64 -10.32 12.22 27.07
CA SER A 64 -11.25 11.78 28.12
C SER A 64 -12.60 11.33 27.53
N VAL A 65 -13.13 12.04 26.54
CA VAL A 65 -14.34 11.63 25.82
C VAL A 65 -14.10 10.35 25.04
N GLN A 66 -12.97 10.23 24.33
CA GLN A 66 -12.66 9.02 23.57
C GLN A 66 -12.53 7.79 24.47
N ARG A 67 -12.01 7.94 25.70
CA ARG A 67 -12.01 6.86 26.70
C ARG A 67 -13.43 6.46 27.11
N LEU A 68 -14.32 7.42 27.38
CA LEU A 68 -15.72 7.12 27.68
C LEU A 68 -16.41 6.36 26.53
N LEU A 69 -16.21 6.80 25.29
CA LEU A 69 -16.79 6.13 24.11
C LEU A 69 -16.22 4.72 23.92
N ARG A 70 -14.90 4.54 24.14
CA ARG A 70 -14.24 3.22 24.12
C ARG A 70 -14.85 2.27 25.13
N ASP A 71 -14.97 2.69 26.38
CA ASP A 71 -15.50 1.86 27.47
C ASP A 71 -16.95 1.44 27.15
N THR A 72 -17.74 2.36 26.59
CA THR A 72 -19.14 2.10 26.20
C THR A 72 -19.23 1.07 25.06
N VAL A 73 -18.41 1.21 24.01
CA VAL A 73 -18.38 0.25 22.88
C VAL A 73 -17.88 -1.12 23.33
N GLN A 74 -16.86 -1.18 24.17
CA GLN A 74 -16.36 -2.43 24.75
C GLN A 74 -17.45 -3.14 25.56
N GLU A 75 -18.24 -2.40 26.33
CA GLU A 75 -19.36 -2.94 27.08
C GLU A 75 -20.46 -3.52 26.17
N VAL A 76 -20.81 -2.83 25.07
CA VAL A 76 -21.76 -3.34 24.06
C VAL A 76 -21.27 -4.68 23.50
N LEU A 77 -19.99 -4.79 23.17
CA LEU A 77 -19.42 -6.03 22.63
C LEU A 77 -19.31 -7.15 23.66
N ARG A 78 -19.04 -6.80 24.92
CA ARG A 78 -19.09 -7.76 26.04
C ARG A 78 -20.49 -8.33 26.20
N GLN A 79 -21.52 -7.48 26.14
CA GLN A 79 -22.92 -7.91 26.18
C GLN A 79 -23.26 -8.78 24.95
N GLY A 80 -22.83 -8.38 23.75
CA GLY A 80 -23.00 -9.17 22.55
C GLY A 80 -22.37 -10.56 22.66
N SER A 81 -21.14 -10.63 23.14
CA SER A 81 -20.43 -11.88 23.39
C SER A 81 -21.14 -12.76 24.42
N SER A 82 -21.77 -12.16 25.45
CA SER A 82 -22.55 -12.89 26.45
C SER A 82 -23.79 -13.59 25.88
N VAL A 83 -24.27 -13.16 24.69
CA VAL A 83 -25.37 -13.79 23.97
C VAL A 83 -24.85 -14.76 22.90
N VAL A 84 -23.84 -14.36 22.12
CA VAL A 84 -23.28 -15.16 21.03
C VAL A 84 -22.60 -16.43 21.55
N ALA A 85 -21.81 -16.35 22.62
CA ALA A 85 -21.05 -17.51 23.11
C ALA A 85 -21.93 -18.66 23.61
N PRO A 86 -23.03 -18.44 24.36
CA PRO A 86 -24.00 -19.49 24.65
C PRO A 86 -24.63 -20.11 23.40
N LEU A 87 -25.01 -19.30 22.40
CA LEU A 87 -25.58 -19.81 21.15
C LEU A 87 -24.62 -20.73 20.40
N LEU A 88 -23.32 -20.42 20.38
CA LEU A 88 -22.30 -21.27 19.77
C LEU A 88 -22.07 -22.59 20.52
N ARG A 89 -22.33 -22.62 21.84
CA ARG A 89 -22.17 -23.80 22.71
C ARG A 89 -23.44 -24.65 22.83
N ALA A 90 -24.60 -24.12 22.47
CA ALA A 90 -25.88 -24.79 22.64
C ALA A 90 -26.03 -26.07 21.80
N GLY A 91 -25.33 -26.16 20.66
CA GLY A 91 -25.34 -27.31 19.78
C GLY A 91 -24.98 -26.95 18.35
N GLU A 92 -24.78 -27.96 17.50
CA GLU A 92 -24.35 -27.79 16.11
C GLU A 92 -25.32 -26.92 15.28
N ALA A 93 -26.63 -27.17 15.37
CA ALA A 93 -27.63 -26.39 14.65
C ALA A 93 -27.61 -24.90 15.02
N SER A 94 -27.47 -24.59 16.32
CA SER A 94 -27.39 -23.21 16.81
C SER A 94 -26.09 -22.54 16.36
N ARG A 95 -24.97 -23.26 16.45
CA ARG A 95 -23.67 -22.78 15.96
C ARG A 95 -23.70 -22.46 14.48
N ASN A 96 -24.24 -23.36 13.66
CA ASN A 96 -24.33 -23.18 12.21
C ASN A 96 -25.25 -21.99 11.87
N ALA A 97 -26.34 -21.79 12.62
CA ALA A 97 -27.22 -20.63 12.44
C ALA A 97 -26.54 -19.29 12.76
N VAL A 98 -25.67 -19.25 13.78
CA VAL A 98 -24.86 -18.05 14.08
C VAL A 98 -23.87 -17.75 12.95
N VAL A 99 -23.16 -18.78 12.46
CA VAL A 99 -22.23 -18.64 11.33
C VAL A 99 -22.97 -18.18 10.07
N ALA A 100 -24.11 -18.79 9.76
CA ALA A 100 -24.95 -18.43 8.62
C ALA A 100 -25.45 -16.98 8.73
N TRP A 101 -25.80 -16.51 9.93
CA TRP A 101 -26.20 -15.11 10.14
C TRP A 101 -25.07 -14.13 9.81
N PHE A 102 -23.85 -14.38 10.32
CA PHE A 102 -22.69 -13.54 9.98
C PHE A 102 -22.36 -13.61 8.49
N ALA A 103 -22.37 -14.80 7.91
CA ALA A 103 -22.12 -15.01 6.49
C ALA A 103 -23.13 -14.24 5.62
N ALA A 104 -24.41 -14.31 5.97
CA ALA A 104 -25.49 -13.56 5.34
C ALA A 104 -25.32 -12.05 5.47
N LEU A 105 -24.92 -11.55 6.65
CA LEU A 105 -24.66 -10.13 6.88
C LEU A 105 -23.52 -9.61 6.00
N ILE A 106 -22.44 -10.40 5.89
CA ILE A 106 -21.29 -10.09 5.03
C ILE A 106 -21.75 -10.08 3.57
N THR A 107 -22.50 -11.10 3.10
CA THR A 107 -23.05 -11.15 1.74
C THR A 107 -23.91 -9.92 1.44
N GLY A 108 -24.82 -9.58 2.35
CA GLY A 108 -25.71 -8.42 2.22
C GLY A 108 -24.98 -7.07 2.21
N SER A 109 -23.69 -7.04 2.54
CA SER A 109 -22.90 -5.80 2.65
C SER A 109 -21.75 -5.69 1.63
N GLN A 110 -21.64 -6.63 0.69
CA GLN A 110 -20.53 -6.67 -0.29
C GLN A 110 -20.41 -5.42 -1.17
N ALA A 111 -21.51 -4.70 -1.41
CA ALA A 111 -21.50 -3.44 -2.15
C ALA A 111 -20.61 -2.35 -1.50
N ARG A 112 -20.29 -2.49 -0.20
CA ARG A 112 -19.37 -1.60 0.52
C ARG A 112 -17.94 -1.70 0.00
N THR A 113 -17.47 -2.88 -0.37
CA THR A 113 -16.13 -3.05 -0.96
C THR A 113 -16.01 -2.26 -2.26
N LYS A 114 -16.98 -2.39 -3.17
CA LYS A 114 -16.98 -1.64 -4.43
C LYS A 114 -17.04 -0.12 -4.19
N SER A 115 -17.86 0.32 -3.24
CA SER A 115 -17.97 1.74 -2.89
C SER A 115 -16.68 2.28 -2.27
N ALA A 116 -16.00 1.51 -1.43
CA ALA A 116 -14.72 1.86 -0.85
C ALA A 116 -13.58 1.88 -1.89
N ASN A 117 -13.57 0.93 -2.83
CA ASN A 117 -12.59 0.89 -3.91
C ASN A 117 -12.82 1.98 -4.98
N MET A 118 -14.06 2.46 -5.15
CA MET A 118 -14.33 3.65 -5.96
C MET A 118 -13.69 4.92 -5.39
N MET A 119 -13.47 4.99 -4.07
CA MET A 119 -12.66 6.05 -3.47
C MET A 119 -11.17 5.94 -3.86
N ASP A 120 -10.75 4.78 -4.39
CA ASP A 120 -9.35 4.40 -4.62
C ASP A 120 -9.00 4.26 -6.12
N GLN A 121 -9.87 4.69 -7.05
CA GLN A 121 -9.57 4.72 -8.50
C GLN A 121 -8.53 5.80 -8.87
N GLY A 122 -7.37 5.79 -8.22
CA GLY A 122 -6.23 6.67 -8.46
C GLY A 122 -6.24 8.00 -7.72
N GLN A 123 -7.32 8.34 -7.00
CA GLN A 123 -7.41 9.59 -6.24
C GLN A 123 -7.35 9.42 -4.71
N GLY A 124 -7.61 8.22 -4.18
CA GLY A 124 -7.64 8.02 -2.72
C GLY A 124 -8.56 9.03 -2.00
N PRO A 125 -8.21 9.48 -0.79
CA PRO A 125 -8.96 10.51 -0.06
C PRO A 125 -9.16 11.83 -0.83
N GLN A 126 -8.40 12.09 -1.90
CA GLN A 126 -8.42 13.33 -2.65
C GLN A 126 -9.67 13.42 -3.52
N GLY A 127 -10.24 12.29 -3.97
CA GLY A 127 -11.54 12.27 -4.63
C GLY A 127 -12.66 12.71 -3.69
N PHE A 128 -12.60 12.27 -2.42
CA PHE A 128 -13.51 12.70 -1.37
C PHE A 128 -13.32 14.19 -1.02
N ILE A 129 -12.08 14.66 -0.89
CA ILE A 129 -11.78 16.08 -0.66
C ILE A 129 -12.32 16.94 -1.81
N HIS A 130 -12.11 16.52 -3.06
CA HIS A 130 -12.58 17.24 -4.23
C HIS A 130 -14.11 17.32 -4.28
N MET A 131 -14.79 16.22 -3.92
CA MET A 131 -16.24 16.21 -3.74
C MET A 131 -16.65 17.27 -2.71
N LEU A 132 -15.99 17.33 -1.54
CA LEU A 132 -16.33 18.30 -0.50
C LEU A 132 -16.05 19.75 -0.89
N GLU A 133 -15.00 20.01 -1.66
CA GLU A 133 -14.65 21.37 -2.09
C GLU A 133 -15.67 21.94 -3.09
N ASN A 134 -16.31 21.08 -3.89
CA ASN A 134 -17.27 21.47 -4.93
C ASN A 134 -18.73 21.15 -4.58
N ALA A 135 -19.00 20.53 -3.43
CA ALA A 135 -20.35 20.10 -3.09
C ALA A 135 -21.27 21.28 -2.73
N PRO A 136 -22.50 21.32 -3.26
CA PRO A 136 -23.49 22.33 -2.87
C PRO A 136 -24.12 22.06 -1.50
N VAL A 137 -23.84 20.90 -0.88
CA VAL A 137 -24.49 20.42 0.36
C VAL A 137 -23.47 20.13 1.47
N PRO A 138 -23.80 20.41 2.75
CA PRO A 138 -22.92 20.15 3.89
C PRO A 138 -22.56 18.66 4.06
N LEU A 139 -21.39 18.38 4.64
CA LEU A 139 -20.90 17.02 4.90
C LEU A 139 -21.92 16.15 5.65
N ASP A 140 -22.60 16.69 6.66
CA ASP A 140 -23.64 15.97 7.42
C ASP A 140 -24.80 15.48 6.53
N MET A 141 -25.22 16.30 5.55
CA MET A 141 -26.25 15.92 4.60
C MET A 141 -25.76 14.83 3.64
N GLN A 142 -24.49 14.89 3.23
CA GLN A 142 -23.88 13.85 2.41
C GLN A 142 -23.82 12.51 3.15
N MET A 143 -23.43 12.52 4.43
CA MET A 143 -23.43 11.31 5.27
C MET A 143 -24.84 10.74 5.45
N GLN A 144 -25.87 11.59 5.59
CA GLN A 144 -27.27 11.15 5.59
C GLN A 144 -27.68 10.53 4.26
N MET A 145 -27.26 11.10 3.12
CA MET A 145 -27.49 10.50 1.80
C MET A 145 -26.82 9.13 1.65
N GLN A 146 -25.62 8.94 2.22
CA GLN A 146 -24.97 7.63 2.25
C GLN A 146 -25.76 6.61 3.06
N ILE A 147 -26.33 6.99 4.21
CA ILE A 147 -27.21 6.08 4.97
C ILE A 147 -28.51 5.79 4.21
N MET A 148 -29.13 6.78 3.57
CA MET A 148 -30.31 6.53 2.73
C MET A 148 -29.98 5.57 1.57
N LYS A 149 -28.78 5.68 1.00
CA LYS A 149 -28.25 4.72 0.03
C LYS A 149 -28.02 3.34 0.66
N ALA A 150 -27.52 3.26 1.88
CA ALA A 150 -27.37 2.01 2.61
C ALA A 150 -28.72 1.32 2.84
N GLN A 151 -29.75 2.07 3.21
CA GLN A 151 -31.11 1.59 3.40
C GLN A 151 -31.74 1.09 2.09
N SER A 152 -31.59 1.86 1.00
CA SER A 152 -32.17 1.52 -0.30
C SER A 152 -31.40 0.43 -1.05
N SER A 153 -30.08 0.42 -0.96
CA SER A 153 -29.18 -0.55 -1.59
C SER A 153 -28.96 -1.79 -0.72
N GLY A 154 -29.24 -1.70 0.58
CA GLY A 154 -29.40 -2.83 1.49
C GLY A 154 -28.18 -3.33 2.24
N PHE A 155 -27.11 -2.54 2.34
CA PHE A 155 -25.93 -2.92 3.11
C PHE A 155 -26.00 -2.41 4.56
N ALA A 156 -25.30 -3.09 5.48
CA ALA A 156 -25.24 -2.71 6.88
C ALA A 156 -24.47 -1.39 7.11
N THR A 157 -24.76 -0.70 8.21
CA THR A 157 -24.01 0.51 8.61
C THR A 157 -22.58 0.20 9.00
N SER A 158 -21.71 1.21 8.94
CA SER A 158 -20.31 1.12 9.34
C SER A 158 -20.17 0.66 10.80
N GLY A 159 -21.03 1.15 11.69
CA GLY A 159 -21.11 0.73 13.08
C GLY A 159 -21.37 -0.76 13.27
N LEU A 160 -22.42 -1.29 12.63
CA LEU A 160 -22.70 -2.73 12.71
C LEU A 160 -21.57 -3.55 12.08
N CYS A 161 -20.99 -3.09 10.97
CA CYS A 161 -19.89 -3.76 10.29
C CYS A 161 -18.67 -3.93 11.22
N VAL A 162 -18.21 -2.87 11.88
CA VAL A 162 -17.05 -2.96 12.80
C VAL A 162 -17.37 -3.80 14.03
N ASN A 163 -18.55 -3.63 14.64
CA ASN A 163 -18.93 -4.42 15.80
C ASN A 163 -19.06 -5.91 15.46
N SER A 164 -19.62 -6.24 14.30
CA SER A 164 -19.75 -7.62 13.82
C SER A 164 -18.39 -8.21 13.48
N PHE A 165 -17.49 -7.44 12.86
CA PHE A 165 -16.12 -7.87 12.61
C PHE A 165 -15.38 -8.14 13.93
N TRP A 166 -15.50 -7.26 14.92
CA TRP A 166 -14.88 -7.46 16.24
C TRP A 166 -15.45 -8.69 16.95
N ALA A 167 -16.76 -8.93 16.88
CA ALA A 167 -17.37 -10.16 17.39
C ALA A 167 -16.81 -11.41 16.69
N ILE A 168 -16.58 -11.36 15.37
CA ILE A 168 -15.95 -12.45 14.61
C ILE A 168 -14.49 -12.65 15.03
N LEU A 169 -13.73 -11.59 15.30
CA LEU A 169 -12.35 -11.69 15.80
C LEU A 169 -12.27 -12.45 17.13
N GLU A 170 -13.23 -12.24 18.04
CA GLU A 170 -13.34 -13.02 19.29
C GLU A 170 -13.59 -14.52 19.02
N LEU A 171 -14.26 -14.87 17.91
CA LEU A 171 -14.42 -16.27 17.50
C LEU A 171 -13.15 -16.88 16.90
N VAL A 172 -12.28 -16.05 16.30
CA VAL A 172 -10.98 -16.46 15.75
C VAL A 172 -9.93 -16.63 16.84
N LYS A 173 -10.00 -15.84 17.91
CA LYS A 173 -9.03 -15.81 19.03
C LYS A 173 -8.59 -17.17 19.61
N PRO A 174 -9.44 -18.22 19.65
CA PRO A 174 -9.01 -19.56 20.05
C PRO A 174 -8.03 -20.24 19.08
N ILE A 175 -8.03 -19.86 17.79
CA ILE A 175 -7.16 -20.40 16.74
C ILE A 175 -5.76 -19.81 16.92
N LYS A 176 -4.81 -20.62 17.37
CA LYS A 176 -3.43 -20.17 17.61
C LYS A 176 -2.57 -20.29 16.36
N LEU A 177 -1.48 -19.52 16.28
CA LEU A 177 -0.52 -19.58 15.18
C LEU A 177 0.00 -21.01 14.92
N ALA A 178 0.26 -21.78 15.99
CA ALA A 178 0.69 -23.18 15.88
C ALA A 178 -0.35 -24.10 15.20
N GLN A 179 -1.60 -23.66 15.07
CA GLN A 179 -2.69 -24.41 14.44
C GLN A 179 -2.96 -23.96 12.99
N VAL A 180 -2.15 -23.06 12.42
CA VAL A 180 -2.31 -22.60 11.03
C VAL A 180 -2.34 -23.76 10.04
N SER A 181 -1.52 -24.80 10.25
CA SER A 181 -1.49 -26.00 9.40
C SER A 181 -2.78 -26.81 9.41
N THR A 182 -3.69 -26.55 10.35
CA THR A 182 -4.99 -27.22 10.44
C THR A 182 -6.08 -26.53 9.62
N LEU A 183 -5.84 -25.28 9.18
CA LEU A 183 -6.73 -24.49 8.35
C LEU A 183 -6.60 -24.94 6.89
N GLU A 184 -7.73 -25.03 6.18
CA GLU A 184 -7.76 -25.60 4.82
C GLU A 184 -7.58 -24.50 3.74
N PRO A 185 -6.51 -24.55 2.92
CA PRO A 185 -6.31 -23.60 1.81
C PRO A 185 -7.30 -23.80 0.67
N PHE A 186 -7.75 -25.04 0.47
CA PHE A 186 -8.68 -25.43 -0.60
C PHE A 186 -10.15 -25.15 -0.27
N TYR A 187 -10.44 -24.46 0.85
CA TYR A 187 -11.80 -24.26 1.35
C TYR A 187 -12.72 -23.60 0.32
N LEU A 188 -12.20 -22.68 -0.50
CA LEU A 188 -12.95 -21.99 -1.56
C LEU A 188 -13.41 -22.91 -2.70
N LEU A 189 -12.86 -24.12 -2.81
CA LEU A 189 -13.22 -25.10 -3.83
C LEU A 189 -14.36 -26.03 -3.38
N ARG A 190 -14.79 -25.91 -2.12
CA ARG A 190 -15.79 -26.78 -1.51
C ARG A 190 -17.19 -26.42 -2.01
N GLU A 191 -18.05 -27.43 -2.14
CA GLU A 191 -19.37 -27.30 -2.75
C GLU A 191 -20.53 -27.55 -1.76
N GLY A 192 -20.23 -27.81 -0.48
CA GLY A 192 -21.24 -27.98 0.57
C GLY A 192 -22.06 -26.71 0.82
N ASP A 193 -23.34 -26.84 1.14
CA ASP A 193 -24.24 -25.69 1.26
C ASP A 193 -23.80 -24.71 2.35
N HIS A 194 -23.39 -25.22 3.52
CA HIS A 194 -22.87 -24.37 4.60
C HIS A 194 -21.50 -23.74 4.25
N ASP A 195 -20.64 -24.47 3.52
CA ASP A 195 -19.36 -23.94 3.05
C ASP A 195 -19.60 -22.77 2.08
N LYS A 196 -20.55 -22.92 1.15
CA LYS A 196 -20.95 -21.88 0.19
C LYS A 196 -21.49 -20.63 0.86
N GLU A 197 -22.21 -20.74 1.97
CA GLU A 197 -22.65 -19.58 2.75
C GLU A 197 -21.46 -18.78 3.27
N VAL A 198 -20.50 -19.45 3.91
CA VAL A 198 -19.29 -18.83 4.46
C VAL A 198 -18.46 -18.19 3.35
N ILE A 199 -18.21 -18.94 2.26
CA ILE A 199 -17.47 -18.47 1.07
C ILE A 199 -18.16 -17.23 0.47
N GLY A 200 -19.47 -17.29 0.23
CA GLY A 200 -20.22 -16.23 -0.40
C GLY A 200 -19.52 -15.67 -1.66
N GLY A 201 -19.51 -14.34 -1.81
CA GLY A 201 -18.90 -13.71 -3.00
C GLY A 201 -17.37 -13.73 -3.05
N PHE A 202 -16.65 -14.34 -2.10
CA PHE A 202 -15.23 -14.65 -2.32
C PHE A 202 -15.03 -15.65 -3.47
N ILE A 203 -16.09 -16.34 -3.91
CA ILE A 203 -16.02 -17.18 -5.10
C ILE A 203 -15.69 -16.38 -6.37
N ASP A 204 -16.13 -15.12 -6.42
CA ASP A 204 -15.96 -14.22 -7.58
C ASP A 204 -14.69 -13.37 -7.50
N GLU A 205 -14.00 -13.37 -6.36
CA GLU A 205 -12.74 -12.64 -6.18
C GLU A 205 -11.62 -13.25 -7.04
N PRO A 206 -10.79 -12.44 -7.71
CA PRO A 206 -9.64 -12.93 -8.44
C PRO A 206 -8.72 -13.79 -7.57
N ARG A 207 -8.10 -14.80 -8.18
CA ARG A 207 -7.15 -15.70 -7.50
C ARG A 207 -5.71 -15.30 -7.80
N PHE A 208 -4.77 -15.76 -6.98
CA PHE A 208 -3.34 -15.62 -7.33
C PHE A 208 -2.98 -16.46 -8.56
N GLY A 209 -3.53 -17.67 -8.67
CA GLY A 209 -3.38 -18.54 -9.83
C GLY A 209 -4.20 -18.07 -11.02
N GLU A 210 -3.71 -18.37 -12.23
CA GLU A 210 -4.52 -18.25 -13.45
C GLU A 210 -5.69 -19.24 -13.44
N THR A 211 -6.73 -18.98 -14.24
CA THR A 211 -7.91 -19.85 -14.31
C THR A 211 -7.56 -21.31 -14.57
N SER A 212 -6.60 -21.60 -15.45
CA SER A 212 -6.14 -22.96 -15.74
C SER A 212 -5.47 -23.64 -14.53
N GLU A 213 -4.70 -22.88 -13.75
CA GLU A 213 -4.02 -23.38 -12.55
C GLU A 213 -5.02 -23.68 -11.42
N VAL A 214 -6.04 -22.83 -11.28
CA VAL A 214 -7.13 -23.01 -10.32
C VAL A 214 -7.96 -24.25 -10.65
N GLU A 215 -8.30 -24.47 -11.93
CA GLU A 215 -9.02 -25.66 -12.37
C GLU A 215 -8.19 -26.94 -12.19
N ALA A 216 -6.90 -26.91 -12.52
CA ALA A 216 -5.98 -28.01 -12.26
C ALA A 216 -5.89 -28.32 -10.76
N THR A 217 -5.85 -27.28 -9.92
CA THR A 217 -5.84 -27.43 -8.46
C THR A 217 -7.16 -28.02 -7.94
N LYS A 218 -8.30 -27.62 -8.50
CA LYS A 218 -9.60 -28.22 -8.15
C LYS A 218 -9.65 -29.71 -8.48
N ALA A 219 -9.15 -30.11 -9.64
CA ALA A 219 -9.03 -31.52 -10.01
C ALA A 219 -8.08 -32.28 -9.05
N TYR A 220 -6.93 -31.69 -8.72
CA TYR A 220 -5.98 -32.22 -7.74
C TYR A 220 -6.65 -32.44 -6.37
N ALA A 221 -7.31 -31.41 -5.82
CA ALA A 221 -7.96 -31.47 -4.52
C ALA A 221 -9.07 -32.53 -4.47
N LYS A 222 -9.86 -32.65 -5.55
CA LYS A 222 -10.86 -33.74 -5.70
C LYS A 222 -10.19 -35.12 -5.70
N SER A 223 -9.12 -35.31 -6.48
CA SER A 223 -8.42 -36.59 -6.58
C SER A 223 -7.78 -37.05 -5.26
N LYS A 224 -7.40 -36.09 -4.40
CA LYS A 224 -6.80 -36.33 -3.08
C LYS A 224 -7.81 -36.43 -1.94
N GLY A 225 -9.11 -36.32 -2.22
CA GLY A 225 -10.16 -36.34 -1.19
C GLY A 225 -10.11 -35.15 -0.24
N LEU A 226 -9.52 -34.02 -0.64
CA LEU A 226 -9.33 -32.85 0.22
C LEU A 226 -10.62 -32.02 0.39
N LEU A 227 -11.72 -32.41 -0.25
CA LEU A 227 -12.99 -31.67 -0.30
C LEU A 227 -14.19 -32.46 0.26
N THR A 228 -14.00 -33.67 0.80
CA THR A 228 -15.09 -34.63 1.08
C THR A 228 -15.65 -34.61 2.50
N ASP A 229 -14.85 -34.25 3.51
CA ASP A 229 -15.28 -34.23 4.92
C ASP A 229 -16.03 -32.94 5.25
N PRO A 230 -16.97 -32.88 6.21
CA PRO A 230 -17.50 -31.60 6.66
C PRO A 230 -16.35 -30.70 7.13
N SER A 231 -16.37 -29.45 6.69
CA SER A 231 -15.30 -28.51 7.03
C SER A 231 -15.21 -28.30 8.55
N LYS A 232 -13.99 -28.14 9.05
CA LYS A 232 -13.77 -27.90 10.48
C LYS A 232 -14.28 -26.51 10.85
N PHE A 233 -14.95 -26.41 11.99
CA PHE A 233 -15.46 -25.12 12.49
C PHE A 233 -14.38 -24.02 12.59
N PRO A 234 -13.14 -24.27 13.07
CA PRO A 234 -12.07 -23.27 12.99
C PRO A 234 -11.77 -22.76 11.58
N THR A 235 -11.79 -23.64 10.58
CA THR A 235 -11.62 -23.27 9.17
C THR A 235 -12.75 -22.36 8.69
N GLN A 236 -14.00 -22.70 9.03
CA GLN A 236 -15.15 -21.87 8.68
C GLN A 236 -15.04 -20.47 9.29
N ILE A 237 -14.72 -20.37 10.58
CA ILE A 237 -14.57 -19.10 11.28
C ILE A 237 -13.39 -18.27 10.75
N PHE A 238 -12.27 -18.90 10.43
CA PHE A 238 -11.13 -18.22 9.82
C PHE A 238 -11.48 -17.61 8.46
N TRP A 239 -12.12 -18.37 7.57
CA TRP A 239 -12.53 -17.86 6.26
C TRP A 239 -13.64 -16.80 6.36
N LEU A 240 -14.57 -16.97 7.30
CA LEU A 240 -15.57 -15.95 7.63
C LEU A 240 -14.91 -14.65 8.08
N ALA A 241 -13.84 -14.72 8.89
CA ALA A 241 -13.10 -13.56 9.37
C ALA A 241 -12.31 -12.86 8.26
N ILE A 242 -11.66 -13.59 7.35
CA ILE A 242 -11.02 -12.99 6.16
C ILE A 242 -12.06 -12.23 5.33
N ARG A 243 -13.23 -12.83 5.13
CA ARG A 243 -14.30 -12.19 4.36
C ARG A 243 -14.89 -10.97 5.06
N ALA A 244 -15.06 -11.04 6.38
CA ALA A 244 -15.48 -9.90 7.19
C ALA A 244 -14.43 -8.79 7.20
N PHE A 245 -13.14 -9.12 7.23
CA PHE A 245 -12.05 -8.16 7.14
C PHE A 245 -12.14 -7.35 5.83
N HIS A 246 -12.33 -8.05 4.72
CA HIS A 246 -12.48 -7.46 3.38
C HIS A 246 -13.74 -6.59 3.22
N VAL A 247 -14.90 -7.06 3.70
CA VAL A 247 -16.20 -6.41 3.44
C VAL A 247 -16.58 -5.39 4.53
N PHE A 248 -16.09 -5.58 5.76
CA PHE A 248 -16.41 -4.72 6.89
C PHE A 248 -15.25 -3.80 7.27
N CYS A 249 -14.13 -4.39 7.72
CA CYS A 249 -13.05 -3.64 8.36
C CYS A 249 -12.38 -2.67 7.39
N VAL A 250 -11.92 -3.18 6.24
CA VAL A 250 -11.19 -2.38 5.25
C VAL A 250 -12.02 -1.18 4.76
N PRO A 251 -13.29 -1.33 4.32
CA PRO A 251 -14.14 -0.20 3.94
C PRO A 251 -14.31 0.83 5.06
N VAL A 252 -14.51 0.40 6.31
CA VAL A 252 -14.68 1.33 7.44
C VAL A 252 -13.38 2.09 7.76
N MET A 253 -12.23 1.42 7.66
CA MET A 253 -10.95 2.09 7.84
C MET A 253 -10.67 3.11 6.72
N LYS A 254 -11.07 2.83 5.47
CA LYS A 254 -11.02 3.78 4.36
C LYS A 254 -11.93 4.99 4.58
N GLU A 255 -13.14 4.78 5.09
CA GLU A 255 -14.05 5.88 5.47
C GLU A 255 -13.41 6.81 6.52
N ASN A 256 -12.77 6.25 7.55
CA ASN A 256 -12.05 7.02 8.55
C ASN A 256 -10.85 7.79 7.94
N LEU A 257 -10.07 7.15 7.05
CA LEU A 257 -8.97 7.82 6.36
C LEU A 257 -9.45 9.06 5.59
N CYS A 258 -10.60 8.98 4.92
CA CYS A 258 -11.21 10.11 4.23
C CYS A 258 -11.53 11.27 5.20
N MET A 259 -12.03 10.97 6.40
CA MET A 259 -12.31 11.99 7.42
C MET A 259 -11.04 12.67 7.93
N VAL A 260 -9.98 11.92 8.17
CA VAL A 260 -8.67 12.46 8.58
C VAL A 260 -8.09 13.36 7.49
N ALA A 261 -8.11 12.89 6.24
CA ALA A 261 -7.59 13.64 5.11
C ALA A 261 -8.38 14.93 4.87
N ALA A 262 -9.72 14.88 4.95
CA ALA A 262 -10.57 16.06 4.84
C ALA A 262 -10.30 17.05 5.97
N ALA A 263 -10.17 16.59 7.22
CA ALA A 263 -9.84 17.45 8.35
C ALA A 263 -8.50 18.18 8.15
N GLY A 264 -7.47 17.45 7.70
CA GLY A 264 -6.16 18.02 7.38
C GLY A 264 -6.22 19.05 6.25
N TYR A 265 -6.95 18.76 5.17
CA TYR A 265 -7.07 19.65 4.02
C TYR A 265 -7.85 20.93 4.32
N PHE A 266 -8.96 20.83 5.04
CA PHE A 266 -9.84 21.96 5.32
C PHE A 266 -9.43 22.79 6.53
N HIS A 267 -8.38 22.40 7.28
CA HIS A 267 -7.91 23.11 8.47
C HIS A 267 -7.65 24.60 8.25
N THR A 268 -7.16 24.99 7.09
CA THR A 268 -6.91 26.40 6.74
C THR A 268 -7.91 26.98 5.73
N LYS A 269 -8.80 26.14 5.18
CA LYS A 269 -9.73 26.52 4.10
C LYS A 269 -11.18 26.68 4.58
N ASN A 270 -11.68 25.73 5.37
CA ASN A 270 -13.06 25.72 5.84
C ASN A 270 -13.15 25.05 7.21
N MET A 271 -13.19 25.87 8.26
CA MET A 271 -13.22 25.41 9.65
C MET A 271 -14.43 24.53 9.97
N ALA A 272 -15.60 24.79 9.37
CA ALA A 272 -16.81 24.01 9.64
C ALA A 272 -16.71 22.57 9.10
N ILE A 273 -16.18 22.42 7.88
CA ILE A 273 -15.91 21.09 7.29
C ILE A 273 -14.81 20.40 8.10
N MET A 274 -13.75 21.11 8.48
CA MET A 274 -12.69 20.53 9.31
C MET A 274 -13.21 20.04 10.65
N GLU A 275 -13.97 20.84 11.41
CA GLU A 275 -14.50 20.41 12.72
C GLU A 275 -15.45 19.22 12.57
N THR A 276 -16.26 19.19 11.52
CA THR A 276 -17.16 18.06 11.23
C THR A 276 -16.37 16.78 10.93
N ALA A 277 -15.41 16.85 10.01
CA ALA A 277 -14.59 15.71 9.61
C ALA A 277 -13.69 15.22 10.76
N MET A 278 -13.11 16.13 11.54
CA MET A 278 -12.33 15.79 12.73
C MET A 278 -13.22 15.15 13.81
N GLY A 279 -14.42 15.68 14.04
CA GLY A 279 -15.38 15.09 14.98
C GLY A 279 -15.78 13.66 14.59
N GLU A 280 -15.96 13.40 13.30
CA GLU A 280 -16.18 12.04 12.77
C GLU A 280 -14.95 11.16 13.00
N HIS A 281 -13.75 11.62 12.62
CA HIS A 281 -12.53 10.87 12.86
C HIS A 281 -12.36 10.46 14.34
N LEU A 282 -12.64 11.36 15.28
CA LEU A 282 -12.48 11.09 16.71
C LEU A 282 -13.42 10.00 17.24
N VAL A 283 -14.63 9.85 16.67
CA VAL A 283 -15.51 8.72 17.03
C VAL A 283 -15.03 7.42 16.38
N TYR A 284 -14.52 7.45 15.15
CA TYR A 284 -13.86 6.29 14.53
C TYR A 284 -12.62 5.84 15.31
N GLU A 285 -11.79 6.77 15.77
CA GLU A 285 -10.60 6.50 16.57
C GLU A 285 -10.95 5.95 17.97
N ALA A 286 -12.15 6.24 18.49
CA ALA A 286 -12.62 5.61 19.72
C ALA A 286 -12.72 4.09 19.54
N ILE A 287 -13.33 3.60 18.46
CA ILE A 287 -13.46 2.16 18.22
C ILE A 287 -12.21 1.53 17.59
N LEU A 288 -11.72 2.06 16.46
CA LEU A 288 -10.60 1.51 15.69
C LEU A 288 -9.25 1.68 16.38
N GLY A 289 -9.13 2.66 17.29
CA GLY A 289 -7.95 2.90 18.11
C GLY A 289 -8.00 2.24 19.50
N SER A 290 -9.00 1.40 19.77
CA SER A 290 -9.11 0.66 21.03
C SER A 290 -8.03 -0.42 21.11
N SER A 291 -7.27 -0.47 22.22
CA SER A 291 -6.25 -1.49 22.47
C SER A 291 -6.78 -2.93 22.32
N ALA A 292 -8.00 -3.20 22.83
CA ALA A 292 -8.62 -4.51 22.70
C ALA A 292 -8.90 -4.89 21.23
N PHE A 293 -9.45 -3.96 20.44
CA PHE A 293 -9.70 -4.17 19.01
C PHE A 293 -8.39 -4.38 18.25
N LEU A 294 -7.38 -3.54 18.49
CA LEU A 294 -6.07 -3.64 17.85
C LEU A 294 -5.32 -4.93 18.22
N GLY A 295 -5.48 -5.41 19.45
CA GLY A 295 -4.92 -6.69 19.90
C GLY A 295 -5.55 -7.89 19.20
N ASP A 296 -6.88 -7.90 19.08
CA ASP A 296 -7.60 -8.96 18.37
C ASP A 296 -7.30 -8.92 16.85
N LEU A 297 -7.28 -7.72 16.27
CA LEU A 297 -6.91 -7.51 14.86
C LEU A 297 -5.47 -7.95 14.58
N GLY A 298 -4.51 -7.57 15.42
CA GLY A 298 -3.11 -7.97 15.27
C GLY A 298 -2.92 -9.49 15.34
N THR A 299 -3.61 -10.15 16.27
CA THR A 299 -3.61 -11.62 16.39
C THR A 299 -4.15 -12.28 15.12
N PHE A 300 -5.26 -11.76 14.58
CA PHE A 300 -5.84 -12.22 13.33
C PHE A 300 -4.91 -11.99 12.13
N LEU A 301 -4.30 -10.80 12.00
CA LEU A 301 -3.37 -10.50 10.91
C LEU A 301 -2.14 -11.42 10.94
N ASN A 302 -1.61 -11.76 12.11
CA ASN A 302 -0.54 -12.76 12.23
C ASN A 302 -1.00 -14.11 11.68
N LEU A 303 -2.22 -14.54 12.01
CA LEU A 303 -2.79 -15.80 11.52
C LEU A 303 -2.94 -15.78 9.99
N VAL A 304 -3.43 -14.67 9.42
CA VAL A 304 -3.55 -14.48 7.96
C VAL A 304 -2.18 -14.53 7.28
N MET A 305 -1.18 -13.83 7.83
CA MET A 305 0.17 -13.81 7.26
C MET A 305 0.83 -15.19 7.28
N ALA A 306 0.72 -15.91 8.41
CA ALA A 306 1.24 -17.27 8.53
C ALA A 306 0.50 -18.24 7.60
N PHE A 307 -0.82 -18.09 7.45
CA PHE A 307 -1.62 -18.91 6.53
C PHE A 307 -1.23 -18.67 5.06
N CYS A 308 -1.09 -17.41 4.64
CA CYS A 308 -0.68 -17.08 3.28
C CYS A 308 0.74 -17.58 2.98
N LEU A 309 1.72 -17.36 3.87
CA LEU A 309 3.07 -17.90 3.69
C LEU A 309 3.07 -19.43 3.73
N GLY A 310 2.27 -20.05 4.60
CA GLY A 310 2.10 -21.50 4.63
C GLY A 310 1.47 -22.06 3.36
N ALA A 311 0.55 -21.33 2.73
CA ALA A 311 0.01 -21.69 1.43
C ALA A 311 1.08 -21.58 0.34
N ALA A 312 1.87 -20.50 0.31
CA ALA A 312 2.98 -20.36 -0.64
C ALA A 312 4.08 -21.42 -0.43
N PHE A 313 4.27 -21.90 0.79
CA PHE A 313 5.30 -22.88 1.16
C PHE A 313 4.71 -24.02 2.02
N PRO A 314 3.97 -24.96 1.41
CA PRO A 314 3.28 -26.02 2.14
C PRO A 314 4.18 -26.87 3.04
N ASP A 315 5.44 -27.06 2.66
CA ASP A 315 6.41 -27.86 3.43
C ASP A 315 7.03 -27.09 4.62
N ARG A 316 6.81 -25.77 4.71
CA ARG A 316 7.41 -24.89 5.74
C ARG A 316 6.38 -24.24 6.66
N VAL A 317 5.12 -24.68 6.67
CA VAL A 317 4.04 -24.06 7.46
C VAL A 317 4.40 -23.97 8.94
N ALA A 318 5.00 -25.03 9.50
CA ALA A 318 5.42 -25.07 10.90
C ALA A 318 6.54 -24.06 11.21
N ASP A 319 7.43 -23.80 10.25
CA ASP A 319 8.56 -22.88 10.43
C ASP A 319 8.07 -21.43 10.52
N PHE A 320 7.09 -21.05 9.69
CA PHE A 320 6.44 -19.74 9.76
C PHE A 320 5.71 -19.54 11.08
N ALA A 321 4.96 -20.54 11.54
CA ALA A 321 4.25 -20.49 12.82
C ALA A 321 5.20 -20.43 14.03
N ALA A 322 6.40 -21.00 13.92
CA ALA A 322 7.40 -21.04 15.00
C ALA A 322 8.45 -19.92 14.92
N GLY A 323 8.43 -19.07 13.88
CA GLY A 323 9.45 -18.03 13.65
C GLY A 323 10.84 -18.58 13.27
N LYS A 324 10.92 -19.81 12.79
CA LYS A 324 12.19 -20.53 12.51
C LYS A 324 12.46 -20.72 11.01
N VAL A 325 12.02 -19.76 10.20
CA VAL A 325 12.10 -19.83 8.74
C VAL A 325 13.56 -19.81 8.26
N GLN A 326 13.91 -20.78 7.43
CA GLN A 326 15.20 -20.87 6.75
C GLN A 326 15.03 -20.89 5.23
N GLY A 327 16.06 -20.45 4.52
CA GLY A 327 16.07 -20.36 3.07
C GLY A 327 15.23 -19.19 2.55
N SER A 328 15.34 -18.95 1.24
CA SER A 328 14.68 -17.82 0.59
C SER A 328 13.14 -17.89 0.70
N VAL A 329 12.50 -16.73 0.74
CA VAL A 329 11.07 -16.54 0.52
C VAL A 329 10.75 -16.05 -0.90
N LEU A 330 11.72 -15.98 -1.81
CA LEU A 330 11.50 -15.56 -3.21
C LEU A 330 11.46 -16.74 -4.18
N THR A 331 10.66 -17.76 -3.87
CA THR A 331 10.51 -18.94 -4.74
C THR A 331 9.80 -18.61 -6.04
N GLU A 332 10.18 -19.29 -7.13
CA GLU A 332 9.49 -19.24 -8.42
C GLU A 332 8.29 -20.18 -8.52
N GLU A 333 8.35 -21.27 -7.77
CA GLU A 333 7.31 -22.31 -7.77
C GLU A 333 6.06 -21.83 -7.05
N VAL A 334 4.91 -21.91 -7.74
CA VAL A 334 3.60 -21.58 -7.19
C VAL A 334 2.92 -22.87 -6.73
N SER A 335 2.59 -22.95 -5.45
CA SER A 335 1.89 -24.11 -4.90
C SER A 335 0.40 -24.15 -5.31
N PRO A 336 -0.23 -25.33 -5.35
CA PRO A 336 -1.68 -25.44 -5.50
C PRO A 336 -2.46 -24.73 -4.39
N GLN A 337 -1.94 -24.74 -3.16
CA GLN A 337 -2.56 -24.07 -2.01
C GLN A 337 -2.61 -22.54 -2.22
N TRP A 338 -1.55 -21.96 -2.79
CA TRP A 338 -1.46 -20.53 -3.07
C TRP A 338 -2.36 -20.11 -4.23
N SER A 339 -2.37 -20.92 -5.31
CA SER A 339 -3.05 -20.58 -6.57
C SER A 339 -4.54 -20.30 -6.38
N VAL A 340 -5.19 -20.93 -5.39
CA VAL A 340 -6.64 -20.83 -5.14
C VAL A 340 -7.02 -19.75 -4.13
N LEU A 341 -6.06 -19.09 -3.48
CA LEU A 341 -6.39 -18.02 -2.54
C LEU A 341 -6.86 -16.76 -3.29
N PRO A 342 -7.84 -16.01 -2.74
CA PRO A 342 -8.23 -14.71 -3.28
C PRO A 342 -7.08 -13.71 -3.17
N SER A 343 -6.83 -12.96 -4.24
CA SER A 343 -5.74 -11.99 -4.29
C SER A 343 -5.95 -10.79 -3.37
N CYS A 344 -7.22 -10.45 -3.09
CA CYS A 344 -7.59 -9.33 -2.22
C CYS A 344 -7.06 -9.47 -0.79
N ILE A 345 -6.75 -10.68 -0.31
CA ILE A 345 -6.24 -10.90 1.05
C ILE A 345 -4.96 -10.08 1.31
N LEU A 346 -4.02 -10.08 0.35
CA LEU A 346 -2.79 -9.31 0.51
C LEU A 346 -3.03 -7.81 0.36
N GLU A 347 -3.98 -7.42 -0.50
CA GLU A 347 -4.37 -6.01 -0.66
C GLU A 347 -4.94 -5.47 0.66
N ASP A 348 -5.87 -6.19 1.27
CA ASP A 348 -6.52 -5.82 2.53
C ASP A 348 -5.53 -5.69 3.69
N VAL A 349 -4.59 -6.64 3.81
CA VAL A 349 -3.55 -6.61 4.86
C VAL A 349 -2.66 -5.38 4.69
N ILE A 350 -2.14 -5.14 3.49
CA ILE A 350 -1.27 -3.97 3.23
C ILE A 350 -2.05 -2.66 3.42
N GLU A 351 -3.27 -2.59 2.92
CA GLU A 351 -4.11 -1.41 3.01
C GLU A 351 -4.37 -1.00 4.46
N VAL A 352 -4.72 -1.94 5.35
CA VAL A 352 -4.92 -1.64 6.77
C VAL A 352 -3.63 -1.17 7.44
N LEU A 353 -2.49 -1.79 7.13
CA LEU A 353 -1.19 -1.39 7.68
C LEU A 353 -0.76 0.01 7.20
N GLU A 354 -1.05 0.34 5.95
CA GLU A 354 -0.85 1.69 5.39
C GLU A 354 -1.78 2.72 6.04
N ILE A 355 -3.07 2.41 6.19
CA ILE A 355 -4.06 3.30 6.83
C ILE A 355 -3.65 3.60 8.28
N VAL A 356 -3.31 2.58 9.08
CA VAL A 356 -2.95 2.85 10.49
C VAL A 356 -1.67 3.65 10.62
N THR A 357 -0.75 3.53 9.64
CA THR A 357 0.50 4.29 9.59
C THR A 357 0.24 5.73 9.13
N SER A 358 -0.65 5.95 8.16
CA SER A 358 -0.94 7.28 7.62
C SER A 358 -1.77 8.15 8.57
N ILE A 359 -2.64 7.53 9.39
CA ILE A 359 -3.47 8.23 10.38
C ILE A 359 -2.69 8.59 11.65
N GLN A 360 -1.53 7.96 11.92
CA GLN A 360 -0.77 8.28 13.13
C GLN A 360 -0.35 9.76 13.17
N PRO A 361 -0.64 10.49 14.26
CA PRO A 361 -0.19 11.87 14.43
C PRO A 361 1.34 11.98 14.34
N GLN A 362 1.83 13.03 13.67
CA GLN A 362 3.27 13.27 13.56
C GLN A 362 3.92 13.38 14.95
N GLY A 363 5.05 12.70 15.12
CA GLY A 363 5.79 12.68 16.38
C GLY A 363 5.26 11.68 17.43
N LYS A 364 4.13 11.02 17.20
CA LYS A 364 3.77 9.82 17.96
C LYS A 364 4.53 8.61 17.40
N GLY A 365 4.77 7.63 18.27
CA GLY A 365 5.33 6.33 17.87
C GLY A 365 4.41 5.56 16.91
N PRO A 366 4.80 4.35 16.47
CA PRO A 366 3.96 3.53 15.62
C PRO A 366 2.61 3.22 16.29
N SER A 367 1.59 2.95 15.47
CA SER A 367 0.30 2.44 15.95
C SER A 367 0.48 1.24 16.89
N GLU A 368 -0.34 1.16 17.94
CA GLU A 368 -0.37 0.02 18.86
C GLU A 368 -0.61 -1.31 18.14
N LEU A 369 -1.24 -1.30 16.97
CA LEU A 369 -1.38 -2.49 16.12
C LEU A 369 -0.03 -3.20 15.90
N PHE A 370 1.03 -2.45 15.64
CA PHE A 370 2.37 -3.01 15.39
C PHE A 370 3.01 -3.66 16.62
N LEU A 371 2.49 -3.42 17.83
CA LEU A 371 2.90 -4.13 19.05
C LEU A 371 2.29 -5.53 19.13
N HIS A 372 1.18 -5.76 18.40
CA HIS A 372 0.49 -7.04 18.35
C HIS A 372 0.83 -7.87 17.11
N LEU A 373 1.64 -7.31 16.19
CA LEU A 373 2.12 -8.03 15.01
C LEU A 373 3.45 -8.74 15.30
N ASP A 374 3.60 -9.95 14.76
CA ASP A 374 4.89 -10.63 14.72
C ASP A 374 5.78 -9.93 13.68
N ALA A 375 6.81 -9.25 14.17
CA ALA A 375 7.68 -8.43 13.34
C ALA A 375 8.45 -9.25 12.29
N GLN A 376 8.87 -10.48 12.60
CA GLN A 376 9.58 -11.34 11.66
C GLN A 376 8.61 -11.84 10.58
N LEU A 377 7.43 -12.30 10.98
CA LEU A 377 6.41 -12.78 10.06
C LEU A 377 5.95 -11.68 9.09
N LEU A 378 5.75 -10.46 9.60
CA LEU A 378 5.41 -9.29 8.77
C LEU A 378 6.51 -8.98 7.75
N LEU A 379 7.78 -8.97 8.18
CA LEU A 379 8.90 -8.71 7.27
C LEU A 379 9.05 -9.81 6.21
N LEU A 380 8.84 -11.07 6.58
CA LEU A 380 8.85 -12.19 5.63
C LEU A 380 7.71 -12.09 4.62
N MET A 381 6.50 -11.76 5.07
CA MET A 381 5.35 -11.54 4.18
C MET A 381 5.62 -10.40 3.20
N VAL A 382 6.03 -9.23 3.70
CA VAL A 382 6.30 -8.06 2.87
C VAL A 382 7.43 -8.34 1.88
N THR A 383 8.49 -9.04 2.31
CA THR A 383 9.61 -9.44 1.42
C THR A 383 9.16 -10.43 0.35
N PHE A 384 8.36 -11.45 0.71
CA PHE A 384 7.76 -12.39 -0.24
C PHE A 384 6.95 -11.65 -1.32
N MET A 385 6.16 -10.64 -0.94
CA MET A 385 5.39 -9.83 -1.87
C MET A 385 6.28 -9.05 -2.86
N LEU A 386 7.47 -8.60 -2.46
CA LEU A 386 8.37 -7.84 -3.34
C LEU A 386 8.84 -8.67 -4.54
N GLY A 387 9.23 -9.93 -4.31
CA GLY A 387 10.19 -10.60 -5.17
C GLY A 387 9.65 -11.53 -6.24
N ASN A 388 8.33 -11.65 -6.46
CA ASN A 388 7.87 -12.50 -7.57
C ASN A 388 6.56 -12.05 -8.26
N GLY A 389 6.61 -11.92 -9.59
CA GLY A 389 5.43 -11.70 -10.44
C GLY A 389 4.52 -12.92 -10.61
N ASN A 390 5.00 -14.14 -10.35
CA ASN A 390 4.19 -15.36 -10.41
C ASN A 390 3.24 -15.47 -9.21
N HIS A 391 3.68 -15.04 -8.02
CA HIS A 391 2.88 -15.07 -6.80
C HIS A 391 2.00 -13.83 -6.67
N VAL A 392 2.58 -12.63 -6.84
CA VAL A 392 1.88 -11.35 -6.73
C VAL A 392 2.00 -10.62 -8.07
N LYS A 393 0.99 -10.76 -8.91
CA LYS A 393 0.98 -10.19 -10.28
C LYS A 393 0.81 -8.67 -10.28
N ASN A 394 0.08 -8.11 -9.31
CA ASN A 394 -0.24 -6.68 -9.23
C ASN A 394 0.99 -5.84 -8.85
N PRO A 395 1.58 -5.03 -9.77
CA PRO A 395 2.77 -4.24 -9.48
C PRO A 395 2.53 -3.11 -8.47
N ASN A 396 1.31 -2.58 -8.40
CA ASN A 396 0.97 -1.53 -7.43
C ASN A 396 1.01 -2.07 -6.00
N LEU A 397 0.44 -3.26 -5.79
CA LEU A 397 0.47 -3.94 -4.48
C LEU A 397 1.91 -4.23 -4.02
N ARG A 398 2.78 -4.66 -4.94
CA ARG A 398 4.20 -4.88 -4.66
C ARG A 398 4.92 -3.57 -4.31
N GLY A 399 4.58 -2.48 -4.98
CA GLY A 399 5.09 -1.15 -4.65
C GLY A 399 4.61 -0.66 -3.27
N LYS A 400 3.34 -0.86 -2.93
CA LYS A 400 2.81 -0.60 -1.56
C LYS A 400 3.55 -1.42 -0.50
N ALA A 401 3.84 -2.70 -0.77
CA ALA A 401 4.67 -3.52 0.10
C ALA A 401 6.09 -2.93 0.31
N ALA A 402 6.73 -2.39 -0.75
CA ALA A 402 8.01 -1.70 -0.62
C ALA A 402 7.90 -0.42 0.24
N THR A 403 6.82 0.35 0.07
CA THR A 403 6.52 1.52 0.92
C THR A 403 6.40 1.12 2.39
N LEU A 404 5.66 0.06 2.68
CA LEU A 404 5.50 -0.46 4.03
C LEU A 404 6.85 -0.91 4.62
N LEU A 405 7.66 -1.68 3.88
CA LEU A 405 8.99 -2.11 4.33
C LEU A 405 9.90 -0.92 4.66
N LYS A 406 9.91 0.10 3.80
CA LYS A 406 10.66 1.35 4.01
C LYS A 406 10.21 2.04 5.29
N ASN A 407 8.90 2.10 5.55
CA ASN A 407 8.36 2.72 6.76
C ASN A 407 8.73 1.92 8.01
N LEU A 408 8.59 0.59 7.97
CA LEU A 408 8.93 -0.33 9.07
C LEU A 408 10.40 -0.21 9.50
N THR A 409 11.33 -0.09 8.56
CA THR A 409 12.77 0.03 8.86
C THR A 409 13.16 1.33 9.59
N SER A 410 12.24 2.28 9.73
CA SER A 410 12.40 3.45 10.61
C SER A 410 12.33 3.05 12.08
N ASN A 411 11.62 1.97 12.43
CA ASN A 411 11.55 1.40 13.77
C ASN A 411 12.75 0.47 14.03
N SER A 412 13.37 0.60 15.21
CA SER A 412 14.59 -0.13 15.57
C SER A 412 14.42 -1.66 15.60
N ASN A 413 13.26 -2.17 16.03
CA ASN A 413 13.01 -3.61 16.10
C ASN A 413 13.02 -4.24 14.70
N TYR A 414 12.24 -3.66 13.78
CA TYR A 414 12.17 -4.11 12.39
C TYR A 414 13.51 -3.94 11.67
N ARG A 415 14.21 -2.82 11.92
CA ARG A 415 15.53 -2.57 11.35
C ARG A 415 16.55 -3.62 11.77
N HIS A 416 16.59 -3.97 13.06
CA HIS A 416 17.46 -5.02 13.57
C HIS A 416 17.21 -6.36 12.89
N LEU A 417 15.95 -6.74 12.64
CA LEU A 417 15.62 -7.96 11.92
C LEU A 417 16.08 -7.92 10.45
N VAL A 418 15.88 -6.80 9.78
CA VAL A 418 16.32 -6.59 8.38
C VAL A 418 17.84 -6.65 8.23
N GLU A 419 18.59 -6.19 9.24
CA GLU A 419 20.05 -6.19 9.26
C GLU A 419 20.63 -7.58 9.57
N ASN A 420 19.99 -8.34 10.47
CA ASN A 420 20.59 -9.55 11.05
C ASN A 420 19.94 -10.87 10.63
N SER A 421 18.72 -10.86 10.09
CA SER A 421 18.07 -12.09 9.60
C SER A 421 18.71 -12.55 8.29
N PRO A 422 19.27 -13.77 8.21
CA PRO A 422 19.90 -14.27 6.99
C PRO A 422 18.92 -14.35 5.80
N VAL A 423 17.65 -14.66 6.06
CA VAL A 423 16.62 -14.74 5.01
C VAL A 423 16.34 -13.35 4.46
N LEU A 424 16.05 -12.37 5.33
CA LEU A 424 15.72 -11.00 4.90
C LEU A 424 16.92 -10.32 4.22
N ALA A 425 18.12 -10.52 4.75
CA ALA A 425 19.33 -9.92 4.18
C ALA A 425 19.63 -10.42 2.75
N ASN A 426 19.32 -11.69 2.47
CA ASN A 426 19.52 -12.27 1.14
C ASN A 426 18.39 -11.91 0.16
N ASP A 427 17.16 -11.76 0.64
CA ASP A 427 15.98 -11.64 -0.22
C ASP A 427 15.52 -10.20 -0.50
N ILE A 428 15.76 -9.25 0.40
CA ILE A 428 15.20 -7.90 0.21
C ILE A 428 15.78 -7.20 -1.02
N ILE A 429 17.09 -7.28 -1.25
CA ILE A 429 17.72 -6.65 -2.41
C ILE A 429 17.21 -7.25 -3.74
N PRO A 430 17.21 -8.57 -3.95
CA PRO A 430 16.53 -9.20 -5.10
C PRO A 430 15.06 -8.77 -5.23
N GLY A 431 14.34 -8.73 -4.11
CA GLY A 431 12.95 -8.26 -4.06
C GLY A 431 12.79 -6.85 -4.62
N CYS A 432 13.60 -5.91 -4.13
CA CYS A 432 13.66 -4.51 -4.57
C CYS A 432 13.94 -4.38 -6.08
N ILE A 433 14.92 -5.13 -6.61
CA ILE A 433 15.25 -5.14 -8.05
C ILE A 433 14.04 -5.56 -8.88
N ARG A 434 13.38 -6.65 -8.46
CA ARG A 434 12.22 -7.23 -9.16
C ARG A 434 11.00 -6.30 -9.11
N VAL A 435 10.68 -5.71 -7.96
CA VAL A 435 9.55 -4.78 -7.86
C VAL A 435 9.82 -3.48 -8.63
N PHE A 436 11.05 -2.96 -8.61
CA PHE A 436 11.40 -1.75 -9.37
C PHE A 436 11.13 -1.92 -10.87
N THR A 437 11.45 -3.11 -11.38
CA THR A 437 11.20 -3.49 -12.77
C THR A 437 9.72 -3.76 -13.05
N ALA A 438 8.99 -4.35 -12.10
CA ALA A 438 7.56 -4.64 -12.25
C ALA A 438 6.72 -3.36 -12.36
N VAL A 439 7.04 -2.33 -11.57
CA VAL A 439 6.36 -1.02 -11.55
C VAL A 439 6.45 -0.30 -12.91
N GLU A 440 7.43 -0.63 -13.76
CA GLU A 440 7.50 -0.10 -15.14
C GLU A 440 6.24 -0.46 -15.96
N LYS A 441 5.62 -1.62 -15.67
CA LYS A 441 4.46 -2.12 -16.40
C LYS A 441 3.13 -1.54 -15.90
N THR A 442 3.14 -0.67 -14.89
CA THR A 442 1.91 -0.06 -14.38
C THR A 442 1.25 0.76 -15.49
N LYS A 443 0.08 0.31 -15.96
CA LYS A 443 -0.69 1.00 -16.99
C LYS A 443 -1.63 2.00 -16.35
N GLN A 444 -1.62 3.23 -16.84
CA GLN A 444 -2.62 4.27 -16.58
C GLN A 444 -2.93 4.95 -17.91
N SER A 445 -4.19 5.39 -18.06
CA SER A 445 -4.68 5.99 -19.31
C SER A 445 -3.88 7.23 -19.73
N PHE A 446 -3.34 7.98 -18.75
CA PHE A 446 -2.57 9.20 -18.99
C PHE A 446 -1.08 9.00 -18.69
N TYR A 447 -0.22 9.53 -19.56
CA TYR A 447 1.23 9.38 -19.47
C TYR A 447 1.81 9.98 -18.18
N ASP A 448 1.41 11.19 -17.80
CA ASP A 448 1.98 11.84 -16.61
C ASP A 448 1.50 11.23 -15.29
N ILE A 449 0.24 10.79 -15.22
CA ILE A 449 -0.26 10.04 -14.06
C ILE A 449 0.50 8.72 -13.93
N ARG A 450 0.76 8.06 -15.06
CA ARG A 450 1.60 6.86 -15.09
C ARG A 450 2.99 7.15 -14.54
N MET A 451 3.62 8.24 -14.95
CA MET A 451 4.95 8.63 -14.47
C MET A 451 4.94 8.97 -12.98
N GLN A 452 3.97 9.77 -12.52
CA GLN A 452 3.84 10.13 -11.11
C GLN A 452 3.65 8.89 -10.23
N LEU A 453 2.73 8.00 -10.59
CA LEU A 453 2.50 6.74 -9.87
C LEU A 453 3.75 5.84 -9.90
N LYS A 454 4.39 5.71 -11.07
CA LYS A 454 5.64 4.94 -11.22
C LYS A 454 6.70 5.45 -10.24
N TYR A 455 6.89 6.76 -10.15
CA TYR A 455 7.90 7.35 -9.28
C TYR A 455 7.54 7.31 -7.81
N GLN A 456 6.27 7.50 -7.46
CA GLN A 456 5.78 7.30 -6.10
C GLN A 456 6.09 5.89 -5.58
N LEU A 457 5.97 4.87 -6.43
CA LEU A 457 6.28 3.48 -6.06
C LEU A 457 7.79 3.17 -6.11
N ARG A 458 8.58 3.85 -6.94
CA ARG A 458 10.06 3.67 -7.04
C ARG A 458 10.84 4.35 -5.93
N ILE A 459 10.36 5.49 -5.43
CA ILE A 459 11.03 6.26 -4.38
C ILE A 459 11.31 5.40 -3.13
N PRO A 460 10.33 4.67 -2.55
CA PRO A 460 10.58 3.84 -1.37
C PRO A 460 11.59 2.72 -1.64
N ILE A 461 11.61 2.17 -2.86
CA ILE A 461 12.58 1.13 -3.26
C ILE A 461 14.00 1.70 -3.27
N MET A 462 14.20 2.90 -3.80
CA MET A 462 15.50 3.58 -3.80
C MET A 462 15.96 3.93 -2.38
N GLU A 463 15.05 4.37 -1.50
CA GLU A 463 15.35 4.63 -0.09
C GLU A 463 15.73 3.35 0.67
N LEU A 464 15.15 2.20 0.30
CA LEU A 464 15.57 0.90 0.82
C LEU A 464 17.00 0.57 0.38
N PHE A 465 17.35 0.77 -0.90
CA PHE A 465 18.73 0.60 -1.37
C PHE A 465 19.72 1.50 -0.62
N GLU A 466 19.39 2.79 -0.46
CA GLU A 466 20.21 3.76 0.28
C GLU A 466 20.48 3.30 1.72
N ARG A 467 19.46 2.74 2.38
CA ARG A 467 19.55 2.25 3.77
C ARG A 467 20.26 0.91 3.89
N MET A 468 20.08 0.00 2.94
CA MET A 468 20.52 -1.40 3.03
C MET A 468 21.89 -1.65 2.41
N LEU A 469 22.21 -1.04 1.28
CA LEU A 469 23.49 -1.28 0.58
C LEU A 469 24.75 -0.87 1.36
N PRO A 470 24.72 0.00 2.38
CA PRO A 470 25.88 0.16 3.26
C PRO A 470 26.25 -1.14 4.03
N LEU A 471 25.30 -2.06 4.23
CA LEU A 471 25.47 -3.29 5.01
C LEU A 471 26.06 -4.43 4.17
N GLU A 472 27.09 -5.10 4.68
CA GLU A 472 27.82 -6.15 3.94
C GLU A 472 26.96 -7.33 3.50
N ALA A 473 25.99 -7.75 4.31
CA ALA A 473 25.09 -8.85 3.96
C ALA A 473 24.26 -8.52 2.69
N HIS A 474 23.74 -7.29 2.62
CA HIS A 474 22.95 -6.81 1.49
C HIS A 474 23.82 -6.55 0.24
N LYS A 475 25.07 -6.08 0.41
CA LYS A 475 26.05 -6.01 -0.70
C LYS A 475 26.34 -7.38 -1.30
N LYS A 476 26.51 -8.40 -0.45
CA LYS A 476 26.71 -9.79 -0.89
C LYS A 476 25.48 -10.31 -1.63
N ALA A 477 24.28 -10.01 -1.14
CA ALA A 477 23.03 -10.37 -1.81
C ALA A 477 22.94 -9.72 -3.21
N LEU A 478 23.26 -8.43 -3.34
CA LEU A 478 23.31 -7.74 -4.63
C LEU A 478 24.28 -8.42 -5.61
N LYS A 479 25.51 -8.71 -5.16
CA LYS A 479 26.55 -9.33 -6.00
C LYS A 479 26.15 -10.73 -6.46
N SER A 480 25.60 -11.53 -5.55
CA SER A 480 25.13 -12.89 -5.84
C SER A 480 23.98 -12.83 -6.85
N PHE A 481 22.98 -11.98 -6.60
CA PHE A 481 21.85 -11.80 -7.51
C PHE A 481 22.28 -11.33 -8.90
N ALA A 482 23.17 -10.33 -8.99
CA ALA A 482 23.65 -9.80 -10.27
C ALA A 482 24.39 -10.88 -11.09
N THR A 483 25.10 -11.79 -10.41
CA THR A 483 25.85 -12.87 -11.07
C THR A 483 24.95 -14.03 -11.49
N GLU A 484 24.00 -14.42 -10.63
CA GLU A 484 23.10 -15.55 -10.85
C GLU A 484 21.93 -15.20 -11.78
N ASN A 485 21.47 -13.94 -11.77
CA ASN A 485 20.33 -13.44 -12.53
C ASN A 485 20.71 -12.18 -13.35
N PRO A 486 21.71 -12.27 -14.25
CA PRO A 486 22.25 -11.10 -14.95
C PRO A 486 21.20 -10.40 -15.83
N ASP A 487 20.25 -11.13 -16.41
CA ASP A 487 19.21 -10.54 -17.26
C ASP A 487 18.25 -9.66 -16.48
N GLU A 488 17.81 -10.11 -15.29
CA GLU A 488 16.95 -9.34 -14.40
C GLU A 488 17.68 -8.09 -13.89
N PHE A 489 18.93 -8.26 -13.47
CA PHE A 489 19.77 -7.18 -12.96
C PHE A 489 20.03 -6.10 -14.03
N LEU A 490 20.41 -6.50 -15.24
CA LEU A 490 20.68 -5.56 -16.33
C LEU A 490 19.41 -4.85 -16.81
N LYS A 491 18.26 -5.52 -16.79
CA LYS A 491 16.97 -4.87 -17.07
C LYS A 491 16.62 -3.81 -16.03
N PHE A 492 16.85 -4.11 -14.75
CA PHE A 492 16.69 -3.14 -13.68
C PHE A 492 17.62 -1.93 -13.86
N LEU A 493 18.89 -2.15 -14.18
CA LEU A 493 19.84 -1.07 -14.46
C LEU A 493 19.39 -0.21 -15.65
N ASN A 494 18.91 -0.82 -16.73
CA ASN A 494 18.39 -0.07 -17.87
C ASN A 494 17.23 0.85 -17.48
N ASN A 495 16.29 0.36 -16.66
CA ASN A 495 15.19 1.18 -16.16
C ASN A 495 15.71 2.33 -15.27
N LEU A 496 16.70 2.06 -14.41
CA LEU A 496 17.28 3.06 -13.52
C LEU A 496 18.04 4.15 -14.29
N MET A 497 18.76 3.77 -15.35
CA MET A 497 19.44 4.70 -16.27
C MET A 497 18.45 5.59 -17.02
N ASN A 498 17.36 5.01 -17.55
CA ASN A 498 16.31 5.76 -18.24
C ASN A 498 15.60 6.75 -17.30
N ASP A 499 15.37 6.37 -16.05
CA ASP A 499 14.81 7.27 -15.06
C ASP A 499 15.79 8.40 -14.69
N ALA A 500 17.08 8.08 -14.52
CA ALA A 500 18.10 9.07 -14.15
C ALA A 500 18.23 10.18 -15.20
N THR A 501 18.25 9.80 -16.48
CA THR A 501 18.36 10.75 -17.59
C THR A 501 17.13 11.62 -17.69
N MET A 502 15.94 11.00 -17.74
CA MET A 502 14.67 11.72 -17.88
C MET A 502 14.45 12.67 -16.70
N GLN A 503 14.69 12.23 -15.46
CA GLN A 503 14.41 13.06 -14.30
C GLN A 503 15.33 14.27 -14.20
N LEU A 504 16.62 14.08 -14.48
CA LEU A 504 17.57 15.18 -14.52
C LEU A 504 17.25 16.15 -15.66
N GLU A 505 16.86 15.62 -16.82
CA GLU A 505 16.41 16.38 -17.98
C GLU A 505 15.22 17.28 -17.65
N GLU A 506 14.12 16.69 -17.19
CA GLU A 506 12.89 17.41 -16.85
C GLU A 506 13.12 18.46 -15.77
N GLY A 507 13.92 18.14 -14.73
CA GLY A 507 14.26 19.08 -13.68
C GLY A 507 15.04 20.29 -14.22
N MET A 508 16.09 20.05 -15.00
CA MET A 508 16.93 21.12 -15.55
C MET A 508 16.20 21.97 -16.59
N ASP A 509 15.43 21.36 -17.48
CA ASP A 509 14.67 22.09 -18.51
C ASP A 509 13.55 22.93 -17.88
N THR A 510 12.89 22.42 -16.83
CA THR A 510 11.94 23.22 -16.04
C THR A 510 12.62 24.41 -15.38
N LEU A 511 13.82 24.23 -14.80
CA LEU A 511 14.57 25.32 -14.16
C LEU A 511 14.97 26.42 -15.15
N ILE A 512 15.43 26.02 -16.34
CA ILE A 512 15.79 26.94 -17.42
C ILE A 512 14.56 27.76 -17.85
N GLU A 513 13.41 27.10 -18.00
CA GLU A 513 12.17 27.77 -18.37
C GLU A 513 11.71 28.76 -17.29
N ILE A 514 11.78 28.37 -16.01
CA ILE A 514 11.49 29.27 -14.89
C ILE A 514 12.37 30.52 -14.96
N ARG A 515 13.67 30.36 -15.18
CA ARG A 515 14.60 31.49 -15.30
C ARG A 515 14.32 32.37 -16.52
N ARG A 516 14.00 31.76 -17.66
CA ARG A 516 13.65 32.48 -18.88
C ARG A 516 12.46 33.40 -18.65
N LEU A 517 11.37 32.87 -18.08
CA LEU A 517 10.17 33.62 -17.76
C LEU A 517 10.41 34.69 -16.67
N MET A 518 11.21 34.39 -15.65
CA MET A 518 11.62 35.37 -14.64
C MET A 518 12.38 36.54 -15.25
N LYS A 519 13.29 36.27 -16.20
CA LYS A 519 14.07 37.30 -16.91
C LYS A 519 13.21 38.16 -17.84
N GLU A 520 12.19 37.57 -18.45
CA GLU A 520 11.23 38.26 -19.33
C GLU A 520 10.16 39.04 -18.56
N GLY A 521 10.15 38.99 -17.21
CA GLY A 521 9.13 39.63 -16.39
C GLY A 521 7.75 38.96 -16.48
N LYS A 522 7.70 37.74 -17.03
CA LYS A 522 6.48 36.98 -17.31
C LYS A 522 6.18 35.95 -16.22
N GLN A 523 6.37 36.34 -14.96
CA GLN A 523 6.11 35.44 -13.83
C GLN A 523 4.65 34.98 -13.76
N ALA A 524 3.70 35.79 -14.25
CA ALA A 524 2.30 35.39 -14.35
C ALA A 524 2.07 34.23 -15.35
N GLU A 525 2.94 34.05 -16.34
CA GLU A 525 2.87 32.94 -17.32
C GLU A 525 3.42 31.62 -16.74
N LEU A 526 4.06 31.64 -15.55
CA LEU A 526 4.44 30.41 -14.83
C LEU A 526 3.20 29.63 -14.37
N GLN A 527 2.07 30.31 -14.17
CA GLN A 527 0.80 29.64 -13.92
C GLN A 527 0.31 29.05 -15.24
N ARG A 528 0.60 27.77 -15.50
CA ARG A 528 0.10 27.08 -16.69
C ARG A 528 -1.45 27.11 -16.69
N PRO A 529 -2.09 27.21 -17.87
CA PRO A 529 -3.54 27.39 -17.93
C PRO A 529 -4.27 26.25 -17.24
N ALA A 530 -5.46 26.54 -16.70
CA ALA A 530 -6.40 25.52 -16.28
C ALA A 530 -6.66 24.50 -17.41
N ALA A 531 -7.15 23.31 -17.05
CA ALA A 531 -7.32 22.12 -17.87
C ALA A 531 -8.04 22.29 -19.25
N SER A 532 -8.57 23.48 -19.56
CA SER A 532 -9.23 23.82 -20.82
C SER A 532 -8.30 23.99 -22.04
N SER A 533 -6.97 23.86 -21.87
CA SER A 533 -5.97 24.00 -22.96
C SER A 533 -5.35 22.68 -23.41
N VAL A 534 -5.82 21.55 -22.88
CA VAL A 534 -5.36 20.20 -23.23
C VAL A 534 -6.11 19.74 -24.50
N ALA A 535 -5.42 19.06 -25.43
CA ALA A 535 -5.97 18.62 -26.72
C ALA A 535 -7.28 17.80 -26.57
N GLU A 536 -8.21 17.93 -27.53
CA GLU A 536 -9.56 17.33 -27.47
C GLU A 536 -9.55 15.79 -27.25
N ASP A 537 -8.48 15.09 -27.62
CA ASP A 537 -8.32 13.64 -27.40
C ASP A 537 -8.01 13.24 -25.93
N GLU A 538 -7.71 14.20 -25.05
CA GLU A 538 -7.37 13.97 -23.63
C GLU A 538 -8.52 14.35 -22.67
N GLN A 539 -9.70 14.66 -23.21
CA GLN A 539 -10.82 15.30 -22.52
C GLN A 539 -11.83 14.31 -21.90
N THR A 540 -11.37 13.28 -21.20
CA THR A 540 -12.22 12.56 -20.22
C THR A 540 -11.88 13.08 -18.82
N GLY A 541 -12.86 13.71 -18.16
CA GLY A 541 -12.67 14.76 -17.15
C GLY A 541 -11.87 14.45 -15.88
N GLU A 542 -11.55 13.19 -15.57
CA GLU A 542 -10.80 12.84 -14.36
C GLU A 542 -9.27 12.90 -14.52
N GLY A 543 -8.74 12.70 -15.73
CA GLY A 543 -7.28 12.70 -15.97
C GLY A 543 -6.67 14.07 -16.23
N ALA A 544 -7.41 14.95 -16.90
CA ALA A 544 -6.96 16.31 -17.22
C ALA A 544 -6.80 17.20 -15.98
N ASP A 545 -7.64 16.98 -14.96
CA ASP A 545 -7.58 17.70 -13.67
C ASP A 545 -6.38 17.23 -12.82
N LEU A 546 -6.10 15.92 -12.77
CA LEU A 546 -4.88 15.38 -12.15
C LEU A 546 -3.61 15.87 -12.85
N TYR A 547 -3.61 15.90 -14.19
CA TYR A 547 -2.54 16.47 -15.00
C TYR A 547 -2.27 17.94 -14.66
N ALA A 548 -3.31 18.77 -14.66
CA ALA A 548 -3.21 20.20 -14.34
C ALA A 548 -2.69 20.44 -12.92
N ARG A 549 -3.14 19.64 -11.94
CA ARG A 549 -2.70 19.73 -10.54
C ARG A 549 -1.23 19.34 -10.36
N SER A 550 -0.77 18.28 -11.01
CA SER A 550 0.63 17.83 -10.91
C SER A 550 1.64 18.87 -11.39
N ARG A 551 1.22 19.75 -12.31
CA ARG A 551 2.03 20.81 -12.92
C ARG A 551 1.57 22.23 -12.55
N ALA A 552 0.71 22.36 -11.55
CA ALA A 552 0.15 23.65 -11.15
C ALA A 552 1.22 24.61 -10.60
N ASP A 553 2.27 24.06 -9.99
CA ASP A 553 3.43 24.81 -9.50
C ASP A 553 4.71 24.32 -10.19
N PRO A 554 5.20 25.02 -11.23
CA PRO A 554 6.44 24.67 -11.91
C PRO A 554 7.65 24.63 -10.97
N LYS A 555 7.68 25.43 -9.90
CA LYS A 555 8.79 25.43 -8.95
C LYS A 555 8.80 24.15 -8.13
N ALA A 556 7.63 23.74 -7.63
CA ALA A 556 7.48 22.47 -6.92
C ALA A 556 7.82 21.29 -7.83
N HIS A 557 7.35 21.31 -9.08
CA HIS A 557 7.67 20.31 -10.10
C HIS A 557 9.17 20.20 -10.35
N CYS A 558 9.84 21.33 -10.62
CA CYS A 558 11.29 21.39 -10.80
C CYS A 558 12.03 20.78 -9.61
N LYS A 559 11.70 21.22 -8.40
CA LYS A 559 12.32 20.73 -7.17
C LYS A 559 12.14 19.22 -6.98
N GLN A 560 10.93 18.71 -7.24
CA GLN A 560 10.64 17.28 -7.15
C GLN A 560 11.50 16.47 -8.13
N TYR A 561 11.58 16.88 -9.39
CA TYR A 561 12.37 16.19 -10.41
C TYR A 561 13.88 16.27 -10.14
N MET A 562 14.38 17.40 -9.64
CA MET A 562 15.78 17.53 -9.19
C MET A 562 16.12 16.56 -8.05
N GLN A 563 15.26 16.47 -7.04
CA GLN A 563 15.44 15.55 -5.92
C GLN A 563 15.38 14.08 -6.37
N MET A 564 14.44 13.76 -7.25
CA MET A 564 14.32 12.41 -7.83
C MET A 564 15.54 12.05 -8.66
N GLY A 565 15.97 12.92 -9.58
CA GLY A 565 17.16 12.70 -10.40
C GLY A 565 18.41 12.48 -9.55
N HIS A 566 18.59 13.28 -8.49
CA HIS A 566 19.68 13.07 -7.52
C HIS A 566 19.61 11.69 -6.86
N ARG A 567 18.44 11.30 -6.36
CA ARG A 567 18.24 9.99 -5.70
C ARG A 567 18.49 8.82 -6.65
N THR A 568 17.99 8.92 -7.89
CA THR A 568 18.15 7.87 -8.90
C THR A 568 19.61 7.71 -9.30
N ILE A 569 20.33 8.81 -9.54
CA ILE A 569 21.78 8.78 -9.83
C ILE A 569 22.57 8.24 -8.64
N SER A 570 22.23 8.62 -7.41
CA SER A 570 22.88 8.09 -6.20
C SER A 570 22.66 6.58 -6.04
N THR A 571 21.45 6.11 -6.31
CA THR A 571 21.12 4.67 -6.30
C THR A 571 21.91 3.92 -7.38
N LEU A 572 21.95 4.46 -8.60
CA LEU A 572 22.71 3.89 -9.72
C LEU A 572 24.20 3.82 -9.40
N TRP A 573 24.77 4.88 -8.82
CA TRP A 573 26.15 4.94 -8.38
C TRP A 573 26.46 3.86 -7.33
N SER A 574 25.62 3.75 -6.30
CA SER A 574 25.79 2.77 -5.22
C SER A 574 25.78 1.33 -5.77
N ILE A 575 24.85 1.02 -6.68
CA ILE A 575 24.72 -0.31 -7.28
C ILE A 575 25.89 -0.60 -8.25
N SER A 576 26.27 0.38 -9.05
CA SER A 576 27.36 0.24 -10.03
C SER A 576 28.70 -0.04 -9.38
N ARG A 577 28.92 0.49 -8.18
CA ARG A 577 30.13 0.22 -7.38
C ARG A 577 30.24 -1.26 -6.98
N GLU A 578 29.12 -1.91 -6.69
CA GLU A 578 29.12 -3.27 -6.14
C GLU A 578 29.16 -4.37 -7.21
N ALA A 579 28.63 -4.13 -8.42
CA ALA A 579 28.57 -5.13 -9.49
C ALA A 579 29.10 -4.66 -10.86
N PRO A 580 30.27 -3.98 -10.95
CA PRO A 580 30.75 -3.41 -12.20
C PRO A 580 31.07 -4.46 -13.27
N THR A 581 31.48 -5.66 -12.86
CA THR A 581 31.81 -6.78 -13.77
C THR A 581 30.59 -7.31 -14.52
N VAL A 582 29.41 -7.32 -13.89
CA VAL A 582 28.16 -7.74 -14.52
C VAL A 582 27.68 -6.65 -15.48
N ILE A 583 27.86 -5.37 -15.15
CA ILE A 583 27.49 -4.23 -16.00
C ILE A 583 28.20 -4.30 -17.35
N ILE A 584 29.52 -4.57 -17.34
CA ILE A 584 30.33 -4.66 -18.55
C ILE A 584 30.15 -5.99 -19.32
N SER A 585 29.38 -6.95 -18.78
CA SER A 585 29.19 -8.26 -19.41
C SER A 585 28.39 -8.18 -20.71
N LYS A 586 27.50 -7.19 -20.84
CA LYS A 586 26.71 -6.95 -22.05
C LYS A 586 27.05 -5.60 -22.66
N LEU A 587 27.57 -5.64 -23.89
CA LEU A 587 28.04 -4.45 -24.60
C LEU A 587 26.94 -3.39 -24.79
N ASN A 588 25.70 -3.80 -25.08
CA ASN A 588 24.59 -2.86 -25.25
C ASN A 588 24.23 -2.11 -23.96
N VAL A 589 24.29 -2.77 -22.80
CA VAL A 589 24.05 -2.13 -21.50
C VAL A 589 25.20 -1.19 -21.16
N LEU A 590 26.43 -1.61 -21.41
CA LEU A 590 27.61 -0.75 -21.25
C LEU A 590 27.50 0.50 -22.13
N GLN A 591 27.11 0.35 -23.39
CA GLN A 591 26.88 1.49 -24.28
C GLN A 591 25.74 2.39 -23.80
N GLN A 592 24.63 1.83 -23.31
CA GLN A 592 23.55 2.61 -22.72
C GLN A 592 24.02 3.39 -21.48
N MET A 593 24.82 2.77 -20.62
CA MET A 593 25.39 3.42 -19.46
C MET A 593 26.31 4.56 -19.87
N LEU A 594 27.28 4.32 -20.76
CA LEU A 594 28.25 5.34 -21.16
C LEU A 594 27.59 6.48 -21.95
N HIS A 595 26.85 6.16 -23.01
CA HIS A 595 26.35 7.17 -23.95
C HIS A 595 25.03 7.80 -23.51
N ASN A 596 24.05 6.96 -23.19
CA ASN A 596 22.69 7.45 -22.96
C ASN A 596 22.53 8.00 -21.55
N CYS A 597 23.25 7.45 -20.57
CA CYS A 597 23.19 7.89 -19.18
C CYS A 597 24.32 8.87 -18.83
N LEU A 598 25.56 8.38 -18.73
CA LEU A 598 26.66 9.14 -18.15
C LEU A 598 27.05 10.35 -19.02
N ASN A 599 27.24 10.18 -20.33
CA ASN A 599 27.54 11.29 -21.25
C ASN A 599 26.41 12.31 -21.29
N SER A 600 25.15 11.87 -21.36
CA SER A 600 24.00 12.76 -21.38
C SER A 600 23.89 13.60 -20.09
N CYS A 601 24.03 12.96 -18.93
CA CYS A 601 24.03 13.67 -17.65
C CYS A 601 25.25 14.60 -17.52
N LEU A 602 26.43 14.16 -17.97
CA LEU A 602 27.65 14.96 -17.93
C LEU A 602 27.50 16.23 -18.77
N ASP A 603 27.08 16.10 -20.04
CA ASP A 603 26.87 17.23 -20.96
C ASP A 603 25.92 18.27 -20.36
N ARG A 604 24.82 17.83 -19.74
CA ARG A 604 23.90 18.75 -19.06
C ARG A 604 24.56 19.48 -17.89
N LEU A 605 25.33 18.79 -17.06
CA LEU A 605 25.93 19.35 -15.84
C LEU A 605 27.14 20.25 -16.09
N VAL A 606 27.89 20.04 -17.17
CA VAL A 606 29.08 20.82 -17.52
C VAL A 606 28.87 21.77 -18.69
N GLY A 607 27.75 21.63 -19.41
CA GLY A 607 27.38 22.45 -20.55
C GLY A 607 26.97 23.88 -20.18
N PRO A 608 26.84 24.77 -21.19
CA PRO A 608 26.52 26.18 -21.00
C PRO A 608 25.22 26.39 -20.20
N ARG A 609 24.23 25.51 -20.41
CA ARG A 609 22.94 25.53 -19.70
C ARG A 609 23.07 25.47 -18.18
N CYS A 610 23.96 24.63 -17.64
CA CYS A 610 24.17 24.56 -16.19
C CYS A 610 25.09 25.67 -15.67
N LEU A 611 26.03 26.14 -16.49
CA LEU A 611 26.92 27.23 -16.12
C LEU A 611 26.18 28.57 -15.97
N GLU A 612 25.13 28.80 -16.75
CA GLU A 612 24.23 29.94 -16.62
C GLU A 612 23.45 29.94 -15.29
N LEU A 613 23.32 28.78 -14.62
CA LEU A 613 22.61 28.66 -13.34
C LEU A 613 23.40 29.21 -12.13
N LYS A 614 24.71 29.43 -12.25
CA LYS A 614 25.64 29.59 -11.10
C LYS A 614 25.64 30.93 -10.35
N ALA A 615 25.04 32.01 -10.86
CA ALA A 615 25.18 33.33 -10.22
C ALA A 615 23.90 33.75 -9.47
N PRO A 616 23.87 33.72 -8.12
CA PRO A 616 22.81 34.38 -7.37
C PRO A 616 22.88 35.90 -7.60
N GLN A 617 21.74 36.54 -7.86
CA GLN A 617 21.66 38.00 -7.76
C GLN A 617 21.82 38.41 -6.28
N LYS A 618 22.46 39.55 -6.04
CA LYS A 618 22.79 40.03 -4.68
C LYS A 618 21.50 40.14 -3.85
N GLY A 619 21.34 39.28 -2.84
CA GLY A 619 20.16 39.23 -1.96
C GLY A 619 19.11 38.14 -2.28
N GLN A 620 19.35 37.26 -3.26
CA GLN A 620 18.49 36.10 -3.56
C GLN A 620 19.14 34.77 -3.16
N VAL A 621 18.30 33.81 -2.77
CA VAL A 621 18.69 32.41 -2.56
C VAL A 621 19.19 31.84 -3.89
N SER A 622 20.26 31.05 -3.88
CA SER A 622 20.74 30.42 -5.11
C SER A 622 19.77 29.33 -5.58
N ASP A 623 19.61 29.17 -6.89
CA ASP A 623 18.78 28.10 -7.47
C ASP A 623 19.17 26.70 -6.98
N PHE A 624 20.46 26.49 -6.70
CA PHE A 624 20.95 25.22 -6.18
C PHE A 624 20.28 24.89 -4.84
N GLU A 625 20.03 25.89 -4.01
CA GLU A 625 19.37 25.73 -2.72
C GLU A 625 17.83 25.72 -2.87
N GLU A 626 17.26 26.66 -3.64
CA GLU A 626 15.80 26.78 -3.83
C GLU A 626 15.20 25.46 -4.37
N TYR A 627 15.84 24.88 -5.39
CA TYR A 627 15.37 23.69 -6.10
C TYR A 627 16.08 22.40 -5.64
N SER A 628 16.88 22.44 -4.56
CA SER A 628 17.65 21.28 -4.06
C SER A 628 18.54 20.64 -5.14
N PHE A 629 19.07 21.45 -6.06
CA PHE A 629 19.93 20.99 -7.14
C PHE A 629 21.39 20.98 -6.71
N LYS A 630 22.00 19.78 -6.72
CA LYS A 630 23.37 19.55 -6.24
C LYS A 630 24.32 19.09 -7.37
N PRO A 631 24.67 19.98 -8.33
CA PRO A 631 25.40 19.59 -9.54
C PRO A 631 26.80 19.02 -9.26
N LYS A 632 27.48 19.48 -8.19
CA LYS A 632 28.82 18.98 -7.84
C LYS A 632 28.79 17.53 -7.36
N GLU A 633 27.85 17.19 -6.48
CA GLU A 633 27.67 15.81 -5.99
C GLU A 633 27.27 14.87 -7.14
N LEU A 634 26.36 15.32 -8.01
CA LEU A 634 25.98 14.58 -9.22
C LEU A 634 27.17 14.31 -10.14
N LEU A 635 27.97 15.34 -10.43
CA LEU A 635 29.14 15.23 -11.29
C LEU A 635 30.18 14.26 -10.71
N GLN A 636 30.41 14.31 -9.40
CA GLN A 636 31.29 13.36 -8.71
C GLN A 636 30.79 11.92 -8.90
N MET A 637 29.52 11.64 -8.63
CA MET A 637 28.95 10.29 -8.78
C MET A 637 29.05 9.80 -10.23
N ILE A 638 28.82 10.67 -11.22
CA ILE A 638 28.96 10.34 -12.64
C ILE A 638 30.41 10.01 -13.00
N ALA A 639 31.37 10.81 -12.55
CA ALA A 639 32.80 10.57 -12.78
C ALA A 639 33.26 9.26 -12.14
N GLU A 640 32.83 8.98 -10.91
CA GLU A 640 33.15 7.74 -10.21
C GLU A 640 32.58 6.51 -10.93
N MET A 641 31.37 6.60 -11.51
CA MET A 641 30.78 5.51 -12.30
C MET A 641 31.62 5.17 -13.54
N TYR A 642 32.20 6.16 -14.23
CA TYR A 642 33.17 5.90 -15.30
C TYR A 642 34.39 5.12 -14.79
N VAL A 643 34.90 5.50 -13.62
CA VAL A 643 36.04 4.81 -12.99
C VAL A 643 35.68 3.37 -12.61
N PHE A 644 34.48 3.10 -12.12
CA PHE A 644 34.04 1.75 -11.75
C PHE A 644 34.05 0.81 -12.96
N VAL A 645 33.44 1.20 -14.08
CA VAL A 645 33.40 0.35 -15.29
C VAL A 645 34.76 0.29 -15.98
N GLY A 646 35.53 1.39 -15.99
CA GLY A 646 36.87 1.43 -16.59
C GLY A 646 37.89 0.57 -15.85
N ARG A 647 37.77 0.44 -14.52
CA ARG A 647 38.59 -0.49 -13.73
C ARG A 647 38.21 -1.95 -13.95
N ALA A 648 36.96 -2.23 -14.29
CA ALA A 648 36.50 -3.59 -14.54
C ALA A 648 37.01 -4.14 -15.88
N ASP A 649 37.01 -3.33 -16.95
CA ASP A 649 37.58 -3.69 -18.25
C ASP A 649 37.89 -2.44 -19.09
N LYS A 650 39.14 -1.99 -19.04
CA LYS A 650 39.58 -0.77 -19.72
C LYS A 650 39.42 -0.86 -21.23
N GLU A 651 39.73 -2.00 -21.84
CA GLU A 651 39.70 -2.18 -23.29
C GLU A 651 38.26 -2.15 -23.81
N LYS A 652 37.34 -2.87 -23.16
CA LYS A 652 35.92 -2.84 -23.55
C LYS A 652 35.31 -1.46 -23.39
N VAL A 653 35.66 -0.74 -22.32
CA VAL A 653 35.17 0.63 -22.11
C VAL A 653 35.74 1.56 -23.18
N SER A 654 37.03 1.48 -23.50
CA SER A 654 37.63 2.25 -24.60
C SER A 654 36.97 1.95 -25.94
N CYS A 655 36.77 0.68 -26.31
CA CYS A 655 36.08 0.33 -27.56
C CYS A 655 34.60 0.77 -27.58
N ALA A 656 33.92 0.71 -26.43
CA ALA A 656 32.55 1.20 -26.31
C ALA A 656 32.50 2.74 -26.38
N HIS A 657 33.53 3.43 -25.89
CA HIS A 657 33.64 4.88 -25.80
C HIS A 657 34.27 5.53 -27.04
N GLU A 658 35.02 4.80 -27.88
CA GLU A 658 35.52 5.27 -29.19
C GLU A 658 34.38 5.61 -30.19
N ILE A 659 33.13 5.32 -29.82
CA ILE A 659 31.92 5.76 -30.54
C ILE A 659 31.35 7.09 -29.99
N ALA A 660 31.86 7.64 -28.89
CA ALA A 660 31.47 8.95 -28.36
C ALA A 660 32.65 9.73 -27.75
N ILE A 661 33.22 10.63 -28.54
CA ILE A 661 34.25 11.61 -28.16
C ILE A 661 33.72 12.51 -27.03
N ALA A 662 34.13 12.30 -25.77
CA ALA A 662 34.26 13.34 -24.73
C ALA A 662 34.71 12.77 -23.35
N CYS A 663 35.90 12.18 -23.20
CA CYS A 663 36.50 11.98 -21.85
C CYS A 663 38.04 11.98 -21.77
N ASP A 664 38.78 12.29 -22.83
CA ASP A 664 40.25 12.27 -22.78
C ASP A 664 40.86 13.31 -21.80
N CYS A 665 40.12 14.37 -21.44
CA CYS A 665 40.63 15.38 -20.51
C CYS A 665 40.50 15.03 -19.01
N MET A 666 39.61 14.11 -18.59
CA MET A 666 39.40 13.86 -17.14
C MET A 666 40.22 12.68 -16.59
N MET A 667 40.56 11.69 -17.43
CA MET A 667 41.36 10.53 -17.00
C MET A 667 42.87 10.84 -16.89
N GLN A 668 43.36 11.93 -17.49
CA GLN A 668 44.78 12.29 -17.42
C GLN A 668 45.19 12.98 -16.11
N ASP A 669 44.25 13.59 -15.38
CA ASP A 669 44.57 14.39 -14.18
C ASP A 669 44.33 13.68 -12.84
N THR A 670 43.61 12.56 -12.80
CA THR A 670 43.33 11.81 -11.55
C THR A 670 44.27 10.61 -11.29
N LEU A 671 45.17 10.29 -12.23
CA LEU A 671 46.10 9.15 -12.13
C LEU A 671 47.56 9.57 -11.90
N ARG A 672 47.84 10.84 -11.59
CA ARG A 672 49.18 11.23 -11.12
C ARG A 672 49.29 10.98 -9.61
N PRO A 673 50.23 10.13 -9.15
CA PRO A 673 50.51 10.03 -7.73
C PRO A 673 51.20 11.31 -7.27
N SER A 674 50.68 11.91 -6.20
CA SER A 674 51.46 12.76 -5.29
C SER A 674 51.77 11.96 -4.04
#